data_AF-A0A848XYI3-F1
#
_entry.id   AF-A0A848XYI3-F1
#
_cell.length_a   1.000
_cell.length_b   1.000
_cell.length_c   1.000
_cell.angle_alpha   90.00
_cell.angle_beta   90.00
_cell.angle_gamma   90.00
#
_symmetry.space_group_name_H-M   'P 1'
#
loop_
_entity.id
_entity.type
_entity.pdbx_description
1 polymer ?
#
loop_
_entity_poly.entity_id
_entity_poly.type
_entity_poly.pdbx_seq_one_letter_code
_entity_poly.pdbx_strand_id
1 'polypeptide(L)'
;MASDSTDTTDGVPSSVDSSRSDKAPRRKLGLALAGGGFRASLFHVGVLHRMAELDLLRRVEVLSTVSGGSIVGALYTLLLKREMLKRLAAGKERRLGREDYRAIASEVEERLVRGIERNPRNAAFKKPWHTFRMLVSPYSLSQHMARLYEQFLFKDIVEELWDLEHERVSKTTMAGPISEGIALWGRTGERPSDGRIPLREIRAVWSGERLPGGLEAYNAREAGDPAGCAVTHHVINATTVNSGGRFLFASNEVGDWYLGYARNSEARKLARAKEGFEVPLVETGLPFAGLARRFGRGRADAEHAPERAQWMPLVRWLEEPRTLGPNEDGGPWDAILRCEGVAALARADLGLLRRAKLPAWYLREGPKQQPAVGGGLSPEEHVELFLSALHEISSRMYTSLEAYLATAPAAIDHLVDFILRLYLLRSARGIAPEVERELGRLTLGTAVGASACFPPIFSPIMLEGLYDNAHVARLGLTDGGVFDNVGVSALLDERCTHIIASDTSGVFEQQLVARPSRLLLFGRLTIILMKVLGDHQRHMLRERRRAHRAVEARGLLQTLKSHFSTRMLRNLAFFHIESLPLRADGPSGWSVDRARIARLRTDLDAFGEIERNALINQGYVTADHYLREFLTDYNLRQGDETPEGAWWGFDPPALPKPPPGQEDGERWDRVLRFGSARFFRAVKLKAIVPLLLTGVFVALALLGLVWVGVHFDETLAWVGRAVAGLGRTLATISAWWAGWSLGWMAGVSLVLIAVLWILQGLWKPLLQRQIERWPPPWNRYLATAGKWFGLGWRVLWRTPFALVLALVLMGYAFVNDWLFQQPFLRASRVGKSPKGTAKQASDKS
;
A
#
# COMPACT_ATOMS: atom_id res chain seq x y z
N MET A 1 -1.79 -10.61 65.96
CA MET A 1 -2.51 -9.34 66.22
C MET A 1 -1.97 -8.28 65.27
N ALA A 2 -2.66 -7.15 65.10
CA ALA A 2 -2.17 -5.99 64.33
C ALA A 2 -0.97 -5.32 65.04
N SER A 3 -0.25 -4.32 64.51
CA SER A 3 -0.47 -3.36 63.40
C SER A 3 0.89 -3.00 62.77
N ASP A 4 1.06 -2.85 61.46
CA ASP A 4 0.49 -1.86 60.50
C ASP A 4 1.24 -0.50 60.51
N SER A 5 1.87 -0.17 59.37
CA SER A 5 2.17 1.18 58.86
C SER A 5 2.94 1.08 57.53
N THR A 6 2.62 1.99 56.61
CA THR A 6 3.20 2.11 55.28
C THR A 6 4.21 3.26 55.21
N ASP A 7 5.26 3.12 54.40
CA ASP A 7 5.84 4.26 53.67
C ASP A 7 6.12 3.83 52.21
N THR A 8 5.85 4.73 51.27
CA THR A 8 5.92 4.49 49.82
C THR A 8 6.54 5.69 49.13
N THR A 9 7.86 5.65 48.97
CA THR A 9 8.64 6.66 48.24
C THR A 9 9.43 6.01 47.11
N ASP A 10 8.79 5.85 45.95
CA ASP A 10 9.44 5.42 44.70
C ASP A 10 10.43 6.50 44.22
N GLY A 11 11.64 6.48 44.79
CA GLY A 11 12.74 7.35 44.39
C GLY A 11 13.26 6.98 43.00
N VAL A 12 13.41 7.98 42.12
CA VAL A 12 14.14 7.82 40.86
C VAL A 12 15.56 7.33 41.18
N PRO A 13 16.05 6.23 40.58
CA PRO A 13 17.32 5.61 40.97
C PRO A 13 18.51 6.53 40.65
N SER A 14 19.03 7.19 41.67
CA SER A 14 20.11 8.19 41.60
C SER A 14 21.50 7.55 41.59
N SER A 15 21.79 6.71 40.60
CA SER A 15 23.13 6.20 40.33
C SER A 15 23.45 6.21 38.83
N VAL A 16 24.15 7.26 38.39
CA VAL A 16 24.65 7.38 37.01
C VAL A 16 25.83 6.42 36.83
N ASP A 17 25.53 5.18 36.44
CA ASP A 17 26.51 4.24 35.90
C ASP A 17 27.00 4.76 34.53
N SER A 18 28.04 5.60 34.57
CA SER A 18 28.62 6.28 33.41
C SER A 18 29.27 5.35 32.39
N SER A 19 29.35 4.04 32.66
CA SER A 19 29.98 3.04 31.78
C SER A 19 29.17 2.68 30.51
N ARG A 20 27.93 3.19 30.35
CA ARG A 20 26.96 2.65 29.38
C ARG A 20 26.68 3.49 28.13
N SER A 21 27.23 4.71 28.00
CA SER A 21 26.88 5.67 26.93
C SER A 21 27.60 5.48 25.59
N ASP A 22 28.62 4.59 25.51
CA ASP A 22 29.43 4.41 24.29
C ASP A 22 29.06 3.20 23.42
N LYS A 23 27.82 2.69 23.54
CA LYS A 23 27.28 1.74 22.56
C LYS A 23 27.12 2.42 21.20
N ALA A 24 28.00 2.11 20.24
CA ALA A 24 27.95 2.69 18.92
C ALA A 24 26.59 2.38 18.23
N PRO A 25 25.91 3.36 17.58
CA PRO A 25 24.51 3.26 17.18
C PRO A 25 24.13 1.99 16.41
N ARG A 26 22.88 1.56 16.56
CA ARG A 26 22.36 0.31 15.98
C ARG A 26 22.26 0.35 14.45
N ARG A 27 22.62 -0.76 13.79
CA ARG A 27 22.48 -0.95 12.32
C ARG A 27 21.08 -1.47 11.90
N LYS A 28 20.03 -0.64 11.98
CA LYS A 28 18.70 -0.97 11.44
C LYS A 28 18.72 -0.95 9.89
N LEU A 29 18.32 -2.05 9.25
CA LEU A 29 18.26 -2.23 7.79
C LEU A 29 16.82 -2.14 7.25
N GLY A 30 16.63 -1.31 6.23
CA GLY A 30 15.39 -1.16 5.48
C GLY A 30 15.54 -1.55 4.00
N LEU A 31 14.50 -2.16 3.45
CA LEU A 31 14.39 -2.53 2.03
C LEU A 31 13.22 -1.78 1.40
N ALA A 32 13.50 -1.04 0.33
CA ALA A 32 12.50 -0.39 -0.51
C ALA A 32 12.36 -1.14 -1.84
N LEU A 33 11.15 -1.59 -2.16
CA LEU A 33 10.78 -2.23 -3.44
C LEU A 33 9.74 -1.37 -4.16
N ALA A 34 10.14 -0.72 -5.26
CA ALA A 34 9.28 0.22 -5.99
C ALA A 34 9.25 -0.01 -7.51
N GLY A 35 8.22 0.48 -8.17
CA GLY A 35 8.12 0.60 -9.63
C GLY A 35 6.90 -0.09 -10.28
N GLY A 36 6.85 -0.05 -11.61
CA GLY A 36 5.62 -0.27 -12.38
C GLY A 36 5.22 -1.72 -12.63
N GLY A 37 4.16 -2.17 -11.96
CA GLY A 37 3.42 -3.41 -12.27
C GLY A 37 4.24 -4.70 -12.17
N PHE A 38 3.83 -5.76 -12.89
CA PHE A 38 4.49 -7.07 -12.79
C PHE A 38 5.95 -7.09 -13.25
N ARG A 39 6.35 -6.12 -14.08
CA ARG A 39 7.76 -5.89 -14.42
C ARG A 39 8.60 -5.62 -13.18
N ALA A 40 8.09 -4.78 -12.28
CA ALA A 40 8.71 -4.52 -10.98
C ALA A 40 8.73 -5.79 -10.13
N SER A 41 7.57 -6.45 -10.00
CA SER A 41 7.43 -7.67 -9.19
C SER A 41 8.43 -8.77 -9.58
N LEU A 42 8.61 -9.01 -10.89
CA LEU A 42 9.55 -10.00 -11.44
C LEU A 42 11.03 -9.60 -11.26
N PHE A 43 11.37 -8.32 -11.44
CA PHE A 43 12.73 -7.84 -11.15
C PHE A 43 13.07 -7.97 -9.66
N HIS A 44 12.14 -7.58 -8.78
CA HIS A 44 12.31 -7.65 -7.33
C HIS A 44 12.40 -9.10 -6.82
N VAL A 45 11.83 -10.10 -7.51
CA VAL A 45 12.10 -11.51 -7.21
C VAL A 45 13.58 -11.84 -7.36
N GLY A 46 14.26 -11.34 -8.41
CA GLY A 46 15.70 -11.48 -8.56
C GLY A 46 16.49 -10.83 -7.42
N VAL A 47 16.04 -9.67 -6.96
CA VAL A 47 16.61 -8.96 -5.79
C VAL A 47 16.41 -9.78 -4.51
N LEU A 48 15.22 -10.34 -4.28
CA LEU A 48 14.92 -11.18 -3.11
C LEU A 48 15.75 -12.47 -3.11
N HIS A 49 15.88 -13.16 -4.25
CA HIS A 49 16.78 -14.31 -4.41
C HIS A 49 18.20 -13.94 -3.99
N ARG A 50 18.76 -12.85 -4.53
CA ARG A 50 20.13 -12.45 -4.20
C ARG A 50 20.29 -12.02 -2.75
N MET A 51 19.31 -11.29 -2.18
CA MET A 51 19.34 -10.92 -0.76
C MET A 51 19.19 -12.12 0.18
N ALA A 52 18.49 -13.18 -0.21
CA ALA A 52 18.40 -14.42 0.56
C ALA A 52 19.73 -15.19 0.52
N GLU A 53 20.36 -15.29 -0.66
CA GLU A 53 21.69 -15.90 -0.79
C GLU A 53 22.79 -15.12 -0.08
N LEU A 54 22.73 -13.78 -0.09
CA LEU A 54 23.64 -12.92 0.68
C LEU A 54 23.31 -12.87 2.18
N ASP A 55 22.29 -13.61 2.62
CA ASP A 55 21.82 -13.68 4.01
C ASP A 55 21.34 -12.33 4.61
N LEU A 56 21.20 -11.31 3.75
CA LEU A 56 20.70 -9.98 4.10
C LEU A 56 19.18 -9.96 4.31
N LEU A 57 18.44 -10.86 3.65
CA LEU A 57 16.96 -10.83 3.69
C LEU A 57 16.42 -11.09 5.10
N ARG A 58 17.06 -11.97 5.89
CA ARG A 58 16.72 -12.20 7.30
C ARG A 58 17.09 -11.05 8.26
N ARG A 59 17.73 -9.99 7.74
CA ARG A 59 18.10 -8.77 8.48
C ARG A 59 17.20 -7.58 8.13
N VAL A 60 16.26 -7.73 7.18
CA VAL A 60 15.34 -6.65 6.78
C VAL A 60 14.30 -6.42 7.88
N GLU A 61 14.49 -5.37 8.66
CA GLU A 61 13.56 -4.95 9.70
C GLU A 61 12.34 -4.22 9.16
N VAL A 62 12.50 -3.49 8.06
CA VAL A 62 11.43 -2.69 7.46
C VAL A 62 11.41 -2.94 5.97
N LEU A 63 10.28 -3.42 5.47
CA LEU A 63 9.99 -3.54 4.06
C LEU A 63 9.03 -2.42 3.69
N SER A 64 9.46 -1.49 2.85
CA SER A 64 8.62 -0.43 2.30
C SER A 64 8.35 -0.71 0.83
N THR A 65 7.08 -0.64 0.41
CA THR A 65 6.71 -1.02 -0.96
C THR A 65 5.83 -0.01 -1.67
N VAL A 66 6.01 0.06 -2.99
CA VAL A 66 5.26 0.95 -3.90
C VAL A 66 4.83 0.19 -5.15
N SER A 67 3.55 0.31 -5.51
CA SER A 67 3.00 -0.16 -6.79
C SER A 67 3.27 -1.64 -7.07
N GLY A 68 4.00 -1.99 -8.13
CA GLY A 68 4.37 -3.38 -8.44
C GLY A 68 5.28 -4.04 -7.39
N GLY A 69 6.01 -3.23 -6.61
CA GLY A 69 6.73 -3.71 -5.43
C GLY A 69 5.81 -4.15 -4.29
N SER A 70 4.62 -3.56 -4.16
CA SER A 70 3.64 -3.94 -3.13
C SER A 70 3.00 -5.29 -3.39
N ILE A 71 2.90 -5.71 -4.66
CA ILE A 71 2.41 -7.03 -5.05
C ILE A 71 3.35 -8.14 -4.55
N VAL A 72 4.65 -8.02 -4.86
CA VAL A 72 5.66 -9.01 -4.48
C VAL A 72 5.96 -8.98 -2.97
N GLY A 73 6.04 -7.79 -2.38
CA GLY A 73 6.27 -7.64 -0.94
C GLY A 73 5.13 -8.21 -0.09
N ALA A 74 3.87 -8.04 -0.51
CA ALA A 74 2.72 -8.66 0.15
C ALA A 74 2.80 -10.19 0.14
N LEU A 75 3.15 -10.79 -1.01
CA LEU A 75 3.32 -12.24 -1.14
C LEU A 75 4.49 -12.76 -0.27
N TYR A 76 5.61 -12.05 -0.25
CA TYR A 76 6.75 -12.33 0.62
C TYR A 76 6.36 -12.29 2.11
N THR A 77 5.66 -11.25 2.57
CA THR A 77 5.24 -11.10 3.97
C THR A 77 4.28 -12.20 4.42
N LEU A 78 3.36 -12.65 3.54
CA LEU A 78 2.48 -13.79 3.84
C LEU A 78 3.24 -15.12 3.94
N LEU A 79 4.18 -15.38 3.03
CA LEU A 79 5.03 -16.58 3.07
C LEU A 79 5.95 -16.60 4.30
N LEU A 80 6.51 -15.45 4.67
CA LEU A 80 7.28 -15.27 5.90
C LEU A 80 6.43 -15.56 7.15
N LYS A 81 5.21 -15.00 7.25
CA LYS A 81 4.27 -15.33 8.34
C LYS A 81 4.00 -16.84 8.41
N ARG A 82 3.73 -17.48 7.27
CA ARG A 82 3.44 -18.93 7.22
C ARG A 82 4.62 -19.76 7.71
N GLU A 83 5.84 -19.46 7.28
CA GLU A 83 7.00 -20.25 7.72
C GLU A 83 7.31 -20.05 9.21
N MET A 84 7.16 -18.83 9.74
CA MET A 84 7.23 -18.58 11.19
C MET A 84 6.20 -19.40 11.98
N LEU A 85 4.96 -19.51 11.48
CA LEU A 85 3.91 -20.35 12.09
C LEU A 85 4.22 -21.85 12.00
N LYS A 86 4.73 -22.35 10.86
CA LYS A 86 5.17 -23.75 10.72
C LYS A 86 6.27 -24.11 11.72
N ARG A 87 7.30 -23.26 11.86
CA ARG A 87 8.40 -23.49 12.82
C ARG A 87 7.91 -23.53 14.27
N LEU A 88 6.97 -22.65 14.62
CA LEU A 88 6.31 -22.65 15.93
C LEU A 88 5.50 -23.94 16.16
N ALA A 89 4.67 -24.35 15.20
CA ALA A 89 3.86 -25.56 15.29
C ALA A 89 4.71 -26.84 15.41
N ALA A 90 5.93 -26.83 14.88
CA ALA A 90 6.92 -27.89 15.03
C ALA A 90 7.71 -27.84 16.37
N GLY A 91 7.36 -26.96 17.31
CA GLY A 91 8.01 -26.85 18.62
C GLY A 91 9.47 -26.37 18.57
N LYS A 92 9.93 -25.80 17.45
CA LYS A 92 11.34 -25.42 17.28
C LYS A 92 11.61 -24.03 17.84
N GLU A 93 12.46 -23.95 18.86
CA GLU A 93 12.90 -22.68 19.43
C GLU A 93 13.78 -21.88 18.44
N ARG A 94 13.10 -21.03 17.66
CA ARG A 94 13.61 -19.86 16.92
C ARG A 94 14.93 -20.03 16.17
N ARG A 95 14.83 -20.13 14.84
CA ARG A 95 15.07 -19.01 13.89
C ARG A 95 14.78 -19.47 12.46
N LEU A 96 14.66 -18.51 11.54
CA LEU A 96 14.72 -18.77 10.10
C LEU A 96 16.15 -18.52 9.62
N GLY A 97 16.75 -19.50 8.94
CA GLY A 97 18.10 -19.42 8.40
C GLY A 97 18.13 -18.99 6.94
N ARG A 98 19.34 -18.78 6.40
CA ARG A 98 19.61 -18.45 4.99
C ARG A 98 18.76 -19.27 4.01
N GLU A 99 18.73 -20.59 4.19
CA GLU A 99 18.01 -21.53 3.33
C GLU A 99 16.48 -21.38 3.40
N ASP A 100 15.93 -20.99 4.55
CA ASP A 100 14.49 -20.69 4.68
C ASP A 100 14.10 -19.47 3.84
N TYR A 101 14.96 -18.45 3.83
CA TYR A 101 14.76 -17.26 2.99
C TYR A 101 14.98 -17.55 1.50
N ARG A 102 15.87 -18.48 1.13
CA ARG A 102 16.02 -18.96 -0.26
C ARG A 102 14.80 -19.75 -0.73
N ALA A 103 14.23 -20.59 0.15
CA ALA A 103 12.96 -21.27 -0.11
C ALA A 103 11.80 -20.27 -0.26
N ILE A 104 11.68 -19.29 0.65
CA ILE A 104 10.68 -18.22 0.54
C ILE A 104 10.84 -17.44 -0.77
N ALA A 105 12.05 -17.03 -1.16
CA ALA A 105 12.28 -16.30 -2.42
C ALA A 105 11.87 -17.13 -3.66
N SER A 106 12.18 -18.43 -3.65
CA SER A 106 11.78 -19.37 -4.71
C SER A 106 10.26 -19.57 -4.78
N GLU A 107 9.58 -19.59 -3.64
CA GLU A 107 8.12 -19.74 -3.58
C GLU A 107 7.37 -18.44 -3.89
N VAL A 108 7.95 -17.28 -3.55
CA VAL A 108 7.49 -15.96 -4.02
C VAL A 108 7.54 -15.92 -5.55
N GLU A 109 8.62 -16.39 -6.17
CA GLU A 109 8.70 -16.51 -7.63
C GLU A 109 7.57 -17.39 -8.18
N GLU A 110 7.46 -18.63 -7.69
CA GLU A 110 6.53 -19.62 -8.24
C GLU A 110 5.07 -19.14 -8.16
N ARG A 111 4.64 -18.65 -6.99
CA ARG A 111 3.28 -18.14 -6.77
C ARG A 111 3.01 -16.85 -7.56
N LEU A 112 3.99 -15.94 -7.65
CA LEU A 112 3.87 -14.72 -8.46
C LEU A 112 3.71 -15.06 -9.95
N VAL A 113 4.53 -15.98 -10.47
CA VAL A 113 4.47 -16.43 -11.86
C VAL A 113 3.11 -17.10 -12.14
N ARG A 114 2.65 -18.01 -11.28
CA ARG A 114 1.31 -18.64 -11.39
C ARG A 114 0.19 -17.60 -11.43
N GLY A 115 0.26 -16.53 -10.64
CA GLY A 115 -0.73 -15.45 -10.64
C GLY A 115 -0.66 -14.54 -11.87
N ILE A 116 0.54 -14.24 -12.37
CA ILE A 116 0.77 -13.46 -13.62
C ILE A 116 0.23 -14.21 -14.84
N GLU A 117 0.42 -15.53 -14.92
CA GLU A 117 -0.06 -16.33 -16.06
C GLU A 117 -1.60 -16.39 -16.17
N ARG A 118 -2.33 -16.21 -15.06
CA ARG A 118 -3.80 -16.04 -15.07
C ARG A 118 -4.27 -14.71 -15.71
N ASN A 119 -3.35 -13.80 -16.02
CA ASN A 119 -3.53 -12.45 -16.57
C ASN A 119 -4.63 -11.63 -15.87
N PRO A 120 -4.33 -11.04 -14.69
CA PRO A 120 -5.24 -10.15 -13.97
C PRO A 120 -5.83 -9.02 -14.83
N ARG A 121 -5.03 -8.36 -15.69
CA ARG A 121 -5.52 -7.30 -16.59
C ARG A 121 -6.62 -7.79 -17.52
N ASN A 122 -6.46 -8.98 -18.11
CA ASN A 122 -7.46 -9.52 -19.03
C ASN A 122 -8.66 -10.10 -18.26
N ALA A 123 -8.40 -10.76 -17.13
CA ALA A 123 -9.43 -11.31 -16.24
C ALA A 123 -10.42 -10.26 -15.72
N ALA A 124 -9.96 -9.02 -15.49
CA ALA A 124 -10.79 -7.88 -15.07
C ALA A 124 -11.97 -7.55 -16.00
N PHE A 125 -11.93 -8.00 -17.27
CA PHE A 125 -12.99 -7.77 -18.25
C PHE A 125 -13.67 -9.06 -18.73
N LYS A 126 -13.12 -10.24 -18.44
CA LYS A 126 -13.68 -11.56 -18.84
C LYS A 126 -15.05 -11.89 -18.23
N LYS A 127 -15.49 -11.21 -17.17
CA LYS A 127 -16.77 -11.47 -16.49
C LYS A 127 -17.72 -10.29 -16.66
N PRO A 128 -18.81 -10.41 -17.44
CA PRO A 128 -19.60 -9.25 -17.86
C PRO A 128 -20.32 -8.58 -16.68
N TRP A 129 -20.71 -9.32 -15.65
CA TRP A 129 -21.29 -8.76 -14.43
C TRP A 129 -20.33 -7.83 -13.66
N HIS A 130 -19.03 -8.14 -13.61
CA HIS A 130 -18.07 -7.24 -12.95
C HIS A 130 -17.85 -5.98 -13.78
N THR A 131 -17.68 -6.10 -15.10
CA THR A 131 -17.58 -4.94 -16.01
C THR A 131 -18.83 -4.06 -15.95
N PHE A 132 -20.03 -4.65 -15.97
CA PHE A 132 -21.29 -3.94 -15.79
C PHE A 132 -21.36 -3.22 -14.43
N ARG A 133 -21.04 -3.93 -13.33
CA ARG A 133 -20.99 -3.35 -11.98
C ARG A 133 -20.02 -2.17 -11.88
N MET A 134 -18.87 -2.22 -12.56
CA MET A 134 -17.91 -1.10 -12.60
C MET A 134 -18.44 0.12 -13.40
N LEU A 135 -19.40 -0.08 -14.30
CA LEU A 135 -20.00 0.99 -15.10
C LEU A 135 -21.25 1.62 -14.45
N VAL A 136 -21.95 0.88 -13.57
CA VAL A 136 -23.20 1.34 -12.95
C VAL A 136 -23.14 1.63 -11.44
N SER A 137 -22.03 1.29 -10.76
CA SER A 137 -21.88 1.47 -9.31
C SER A 137 -20.53 2.13 -8.95
N PRO A 138 -20.32 2.58 -7.70
CA PRO A 138 -19.03 3.12 -7.25
C PRO A 138 -17.84 2.13 -7.24
N TYR A 139 -18.06 0.86 -7.61
CA TYR A 139 -17.04 -0.18 -7.62
C TYR A 139 -16.00 0.08 -8.72
N SER A 140 -14.80 0.54 -8.36
CA SER A 140 -13.79 0.96 -9.36
C SER A 140 -12.99 -0.21 -9.95
N LEU A 141 -12.37 0.01 -11.12
CA LEU A 141 -11.43 -0.94 -11.72
C LEU A 141 -10.31 -1.32 -10.75
N SER A 142 -9.83 -0.39 -9.94
CA SER A 142 -8.79 -0.58 -8.93
C SER A 142 -9.26 -1.47 -7.78
N GLN A 143 -10.52 -1.30 -7.34
CA GLN A 143 -11.17 -2.23 -6.40
C GLN A 143 -11.43 -3.61 -7.04
N HIS A 144 -11.52 -3.71 -8.37
CA HIS A 144 -11.55 -5.00 -9.05
C HIS A 144 -10.18 -5.66 -9.16
N MET A 145 -9.12 -4.90 -9.49
CA MET A 145 -7.74 -5.39 -9.47
C MET A 145 -7.32 -5.88 -8.08
N ALA A 146 -7.66 -5.15 -7.01
CA ALA A 146 -7.46 -5.57 -5.62
C ALA A 146 -8.00 -6.99 -5.35
N ARG A 147 -9.24 -7.25 -5.80
CA ARG A 147 -9.91 -8.55 -5.66
C ARG A 147 -9.28 -9.64 -6.53
N LEU A 148 -8.70 -9.29 -7.69
CA LEU A 148 -7.96 -10.23 -8.53
C LEU A 148 -6.59 -10.58 -7.94
N TYR A 149 -5.91 -9.65 -7.26
CA TYR A 149 -4.69 -9.97 -6.50
C TYR A 149 -5.00 -10.96 -5.36
N GLU A 150 -6.07 -10.70 -4.59
CA GLU A 150 -6.55 -11.63 -3.56
C GLU A 150 -6.83 -13.03 -4.15
N GLN A 151 -7.58 -13.10 -5.26
CA GLN A 151 -7.96 -14.39 -5.86
C GLN A 151 -6.83 -15.13 -6.61
N PHE A 152 -5.85 -14.43 -7.19
CA PHE A 152 -4.84 -15.04 -8.08
C PHE A 152 -3.42 -15.12 -7.50
N LEU A 153 -3.11 -14.36 -6.43
CA LEU A 153 -1.79 -14.31 -5.81
C LEU A 153 -1.82 -14.69 -4.32
N PHE A 154 -2.83 -14.22 -3.58
CA PHE A 154 -2.87 -14.39 -2.12
C PHE A 154 -3.73 -15.58 -1.67
N LYS A 155 -4.76 -16.01 -2.43
CA LYS A 155 -5.69 -17.07 -2.03
C LYS A 155 -5.00 -18.32 -1.49
N ASP A 156 -4.14 -18.95 -2.28
CA ASP A 156 -3.50 -20.23 -1.91
C ASP A 156 -2.76 -20.14 -0.55
N ILE A 157 -2.03 -19.04 -0.32
CA ILE A 157 -1.26 -18.81 0.93
C ILE A 157 -2.16 -18.34 2.08
N VAL A 158 -3.28 -17.68 1.79
CA VAL A 158 -4.31 -17.31 2.76
C VAL A 158 -5.07 -18.53 3.31
N GLU A 159 -5.36 -19.52 2.46
CA GLU A 159 -5.94 -20.80 2.88
C GLU A 159 -4.94 -21.62 3.72
N GLU A 160 -3.65 -21.67 3.35
CA GLU A 160 -2.59 -22.30 4.18
C GLU A 160 -2.41 -21.64 5.56
N LEU A 161 -2.46 -20.31 5.63
CA LEU A 161 -2.35 -19.57 6.89
C LEU A 161 -3.53 -19.87 7.82
N TRP A 162 -4.75 -19.92 7.28
CA TRP A 162 -5.94 -20.33 8.02
C TRP A 162 -5.80 -21.74 8.60
N ASP A 163 -5.38 -22.71 7.79
CA ASP A 163 -5.27 -24.10 8.20
C ASP A 163 -4.26 -24.28 9.35
N LEU A 164 -3.09 -23.64 9.26
CA LEU A 164 -2.05 -23.65 10.31
C LEU A 164 -2.51 -22.98 11.62
N GLU A 165 -3.24 -21.87 11.51
CA GLU A 165 -3.81 -21.19 12.67
C GLU A 165 -4.87 -22.06 13.36
N HIS A 166 -5.68 -22.82 12.60
CA HIS A 166 -6.70 -23.73 13.15
C HIS A 166 -6.12 -25.03 13.73
N GLU A 167 -5.12 -25.63 13.10
CA GLU A 167 -4.49 -26.87 13.59
C GLU A 167 -3.78 -26.65 14.94
N ARG A 168 -3.18 -25.48 15.15
CA ARG A 168 -2.60 -25.11 16.45
C ARG A 168 -3.66 -25.01 17.55
N VAL A 169 -4.86 -24.55 17.19
CA VAL A 169 -5.92 -24.21 18.15
C VAL A 169 -6.63 -25.46 18.65
N SER A 170 -6.94 -26.42 17.78
CA SER A 170 -7.50 -27.72 18.20
C SER A 170 -6.54 -28.53 19.09
N LYS A 171 -5.24 -28.25 19.03
CA LYS A 171 -4.20 -28.85 19.88
C LYS A 171 -3.96 -28.12 21.21
N THR A 172 -4.45 -26.90 21.38
CA THR A 172 -4.14 -26.05 22.56
C THR A 172 -5.25 -26.13 23.61
N THR A 173 -5.31 -27.25 24.34
CA THR A 173 -6.37 -27.56 25.32
C THR A 173 -6.21 -26.83 26.67
N MET A 174 -6.06 -25.50 26.68
CA MET A 174 -6.01 -24.71 27.93
C MET A 174 -6.79 -23.39 27.89
N ALA A 175 -7.41 -23.07 29.02
CA ALA A 175 -8.33 -21.95 29.20
C ALA A 175 -7.62 -20.60 29.45
N GLY A 176 -6.89 -20.11 28.44
CA GLY A 176 -6.60 -18.68 28.33
C GLY A 176 -7.79 -17.91 27.72
N PRO A 177 -7.90 -16.59 27.89
CA PRO A 177 -8.83 -15.79 27.10
C PRO A 177 -8.47 -15.98 25.62
N ILE A 178 -9.44 -16.49 24.83
CA ILE A 178 -9.29 -16.95 23.44
C ILE A 178 -8.33 -16.03 22.68
N SER A 179 -7.10 -16.51 22.47
CA SER A 179 -6.02 -15.64 22.00
C SER A 179 -6.37 -15.10 20.62
N GLU A 180 -6.11 -13.81 20.42
CA GLU A 180 -6.78 -12.99 19.39
C GLU A 180 -6.73 -13.64 17.99
N GLY A 181 -5.64 -14.39 17.73
CA GLY A 181 -5.41 -15.37 16.65
C GLY A 181 -6.64 -16.09 16.08
N ILE A 182 -7.54 -16.61 16.91
CA ILE A 182 -8.70 -17.40 16.42
C ILE A 182 -9.81 -16.49 15.89
N ALA A 183 -9.97 -15.31 16.49
CA ALA A 183 -11.03 -14.35 16.15
C ALA A 183 -10.65 -13.43 14.97
N LEU A 184 -9.40 -13.48 14.49
CA LEU A 184 -8.82 -12.55 13.51
C LEU A 184 -9.61 -12.45 12.20
N TRP A 185 -10.02 -13.60 11.67
CA TRP A 185 -10.70 -13.71 10.38
C TRP A 185 -12.19 -13.33 10.41
N GLY A 186 -12.75 -13.09 11.60
CA GLY A 186 -14.16 -12.79 11.82
C GLY A 186 -14.87 -13.86 12.66
N ARG A 187 -15.97 -13.47 13.29
CA ARG A 187 -16.74 -14.31 14.23
C ARG A 187 -17.53 -15.46 13.58
N THR A 188 -17.42 -15.68 12.27
CA THR A 188 -18.23 -16.68 11.53
C THR A 188 -17.61 -18.08 11.50
N GLY A 189 -16.29 -18.21 11.71
CA GLY A 189 -15.61 -19.51 11.61
C GLY A 189 -15.51 -20.10 10.18
N GLU A 190 -15.85 -19.30 9.16
CA GLU A 190 -15.83 -19.74 7.76
C GLU A 190 -14.44 -19.62 7.13
N ARG A 191 -13.97 -20.67 6.43
CA ARG A 191 -12.67 -20.70 5.75
C ARG A 191 -12.60 -19.62 4.64
N PRO A 192 -11.54 -18.80 4.56
CA PRO A 192 -11.43 -17.61 3.70
C PRO A 192 -11.23 -17.94 2.21
N SER A 193 -12.25 -18.54 1.60
CA SER A 193 -12.25 -19.10 0.24
C SER A 193 -12.06 -18.08 -0.90
N ASP A 194 -12.03 -16.78 -0.62
CA ASP A 194 -11.92 -15.70 -1.62
C ASP A 194 -10.61 -14.91 -1.57
N GLY A 195 -9.64 -15.33 -0.75
CA GLY A 195 -8.29 -14.77 -0.66
C GLY A 195 -8.16 -13.44 0.07
N ARG A 196 -9.20 -12.95 0.75
CA ARG A 196 -9.07 -11.81 1.67
C ARG A 196 -8.28 -12.20 2.91
N ILE A 197 -7.42 -11.28 3.33
CA ILE A 197 -6.86 -11.24 4.68
C ILE A 197 -6.95 -9.78 5.19
N PRO A 198 -7.44 -9.52 6.41
CA PRO A 198 -7.45 -8.17 6.97
C PRO A 198 -6.02 -7.64 7.13
N LEU A 199 -5.81 -6.35 6.88
CA LEU A 199 -4.48 -5.73 6.82
C LEU A 199 -3.68 -5.89 8.12
N ARG A 200 -4.36 -5.95 9.28
CA ARG A 200 -3.71 -6.16 10.58
C ARG A 200 -3.11 -7.57 10.73
N GLU A 201 -3.62 -8.58 10.01
CA GLU A 201 -3.21 -9.98 10.17
C GLU A 201 -1.97 -10.38 9.36
N ILE A 202 -1.45 -9.47 8.52
CA ILE A 202 -0.20 -9.69 7.75
C ILE A 202 1.03 -9.62 8.65
N ARG A 203 0.87 -9.23 9.93
CA ARG A 203 1.95 -9.09 10.90
C ARG A 203 2.61 -10.44 11.14
N ALA A 204 3.78 -10.66 10.55
CA ALA A 204 4.60 -11.83 10.80
C ALA A 204 5.15 -11.77 12.24
N VAL A 205 4.59 -12.56 13.16
CA VAL A 205 5.06 -12.64 14.56
C VAL A 205 5.15 -14.11 14.96
N TRP A 206 6.13 -14.46 15.78
CA TRP A 206 6.11 -15.70 16.53
C TRP A 206 4.85 -15.73 17.42
N SER A 207 4.06 -16.80 17.32
CA SER A 207 2.89 -17.19 18.14
C SER A 207 1.71 -16.23 18.33
N GLY A 208 1.83 -14.94 17.99
CA GLY A 208 0.81 -13.93 18.30
C GLY A 208 0.95 -13.31 19.70
N GLU A 209 1.93 -13.75 20.49
CA GLU A 209 2.28 -13.10 21.75
C GLU A 209 2.92 -11.72 21.52
N ARG A 210 2.84 -10.86 22.55
CA ARG A 210 3.54 -9.57 22.57
C ARG A 210 5.05 -9.81 22.73
N LEU A 211 5.81 -9.63 21.65
CA LEU A 211 7.28 -9.64 21.69
C LEU A 211 7.80 -8.78 22.86
N PRO A 212 8.58 -9.32 23.81
CA PRO A 212 9.11 -8.57 24.95
C PRO A 212 9.90 -7.34 24.50
N GLY A 213 9.67 -6.17 25.10
CA GLY A 213 10.31 -4.91 24.67
C GLY A 213 9.68 -4.26 23.43
N GLY A 214 8.76 -4.94 22.74
CA GLY A 214 8.22 -4.54 21.44
C GLY A 214 8.98 -5.16 20.26
N LEU A 215 8.47 -4.90 19.04
CA LEU A 215 9.07 -5.41 17.80
C LEU A 215 10.49 -4.88 17.63
N GLU A 216 10.69 -3.59 17.89
CA GLU A 216 11.96 -2.91 17.67
C GLU A 216 13.03 -3.41 18.65
N ALA A 217 12.65 -3.77 19.88
CA ALA A 217 13.54 -4.35 20.89
C ALA A 217 13.77 -5.87 20.73
N TYR A 218 12.87 -6.58 20.05
CA TYR A 218 13.14 -7.94 19.59
C TYR A 218 14.21 -7.91 18.50
N ASN A 219 13.99 -7.13 17.44
CA ASN A 219 14.96 -6.94 16.36
C ASN A 219 16.31 -6.39 16.87
N ALA A 220 16.32 -5.58 17.94
CA ALA A 220 17.56 -5.07 18.55
C ALA A 220 18.47 -6.19 19.07
N ARG A 221 17.89 -7.22 19.69
CA ARG A 221 18.62 -8.37 20.21
C ARG A 221 19.04 -9.32 19.09
N GLU A 222 18.15 -9.59 18.15
CA GLU A 222 18.45 -10.42 16.97
C GLU A 222 19.52 -9.79 16.07
N ALA A 223 19.63 -8.46 16.00
CA ALA A 223 20.67 -7.75 15.25
C ALA A 223 22.07 -7.89 15.86
N GLY A 224 22.19 -8.17 17.17
CA GLY A 224 23.48 -8.48 17.81
C GLY A 224 23.93 -9.93 17.62
N ASP A 225 23.05 -10.81 17.13
CA ASP A 225 23.27 -12.24 17.05
C ASP A 225 23.58 -12.69 15.60
N PRO A 226 24.71 -13.38 15.32
CA PRO A 226 25.04 -13.90 13.98
C PRO A 226 24.01 -14.91 13.43
N ALA A 227 23.31 -15.63 14.29
CA ALA A 227 22.20 -16.53 13.94
C ALA A 227 20.83 -15.82 13.98
N GLY A 228 20.76 -14.58 14.46
CA GLY A 228 19.52 -13.81 14.63
C GLY A 228 18.72 -13.55 13.34
N CYS A 229 17.42 -13.35 13.52
CA CYS A 229 16.44 -13.15 12.46
C CYS A 229 15.51 -11.97 12.79
N ALA A 230 15.45 -10.96 11.94
CA ALA A 230 14.57 -9.82 12.11
C ALA A 230 13.12 -10.18 11.77
N VAL A 231 12.16 -9.68 12.57
CA VAL A 231 10.77 -9.59 12.14
C VAL A 231 10.60 -8.33 11.30
N THR A 232 10.17 -8.52 10.06
CA THR A 232 9.94 -7.42 9.10
C THR A 232 8.63 -6.69 9.38
N HIS A 233 8.69 -5.39 9.65
CA HIS A 233 7.56 -4.47 9.56
C HIS A 233 7.29 -4.15 8.07
N HIS A 234 6.12 -4.52 7.56
CA HIS A 234 5.74 -4.24 6.17
C HIS A 234 4.88 -2.97 6.10
N VAL A 235 5.38 -1.98 5.36
CA VAL A 235 4.71 -0.73 5.00
C VAL A 235 4.37 -0.75 3.51
N ILE A 236 3.10 -0.52 3.19
CA ILE A 236 2.60 -0.32 1.82
C ILE A 236 2.25 1.18 1.68
N ASN A 237 2.88 1.86 0.72
CA ASN A 237 2.69 3.30 0.51
C ASN A 237 1.61 3.55 -0.56
N ALA A 238 0.74 4.54 -0.33
CA ALA A 238 -0.21 5.07 -1.30
C ALA A 238 -0.18 6.61 -1.26
N THR A 239 -0.85 7.28 -2.19
CA THR A 239 -0.97 8.75 -2.20
C THR A 239 -2.42 9.17 -2.02
N THR A 240 -2.68 10.10 -1.10
CA THR A 240 -4.00 10.67 -0.86
C THR A 240 -4.30 11.76 -1.87
N VAL A 241 -5.39 11.61 -2.63
CA VAL A 241 -5.83 12.59 -3.63
C VAL A 241 -6.40 13.86 -2.98
N ASN A 242 -6.99 13.74 -1.77
CA ASN A 242 -7.62 14.86 -1.06
C ASN A 242 -6.60 15.86 -0.45
N SER A 243 -5.52 15.35 0.14
CA SER A 243 -4.50 16.16 0.84
C SER A 243 -3.25 16.41 -0.03
N GLY A 244 -3.07 15.65 -1.11
CA GLY A 244 -1.81 15.57 -1.85
C GLY A 244 -0.68 14.88 -1.07
N GLY A 245 -0.96 14.34 0.13
CA GLY A 245 0.01 13.73 1.01
C GLY A 245 0.21 12.22 0.79
N ARG A 246 1.27 11.70 1.41
CA ARG A 246 1.45 10.25 1.59
C ARG A 246 0.37 9.64 2.47
N PHE A 247 -0.06 8.46 2.07
CA PHE A 247 -0.89 7.55 2.86
C PHE A 247 -0.09 6.28 3.18
N LEU A 248 -0.18 5.82 4.43
CA LEU A 248 0.54 4.64 4.91
C LEU A 248 -0.47 3.54 5.27
N PHE A 249 -0.20 2.32 4.81
CA PHE A 249 -0.82 1.09 5.27
C PHE A 249 0.23 0.22 5.96
N ALA A 250 0.05 -0.08 7.24
CA ALA A 250 0.79 -1.11 7.98
C ALA A 250 -0.18 -1.90 8.88
N SER A 251 0.27 -3.04 9.41
CA SER A 251 -0.57 -3.91 10.24
C SER A 251 -0.93 -3.32 11.61
N ASN A 252 -0.16 -2.35 12.10
CA ASN A 252 -0.38 -1.64 13.36
C ASN A 252 -1.06 -0.26 13.21
N GLU A 253 -0.91 0.38 12.06
CA GLU A 253 -1.20 1.81 11.88
C GLU A 253 -1.54 2.12 10.41
N VAL A 254 -2.57 2.95 10.20
CA VAL A 254 -3.04 3.37 8.88
C VAL A 254 -3.37 4.86 8.90
N GLY A 255 -3.01 5.61 7.86
CA GLY A 255 -3.47 7.01 7.73
C GLY A 255 -2.62 7.91 6.83
N ASP A 256 -3.07 9.16 6.77
CA ASP A 256 -2.52 10.27 5.99
C ASP A 256 -1.64 11.19 6.87
N TRP A 257 -0.62 11.80 6.26
CA TRP A 257 0.31 12.71 6.95
C TRP A 257 -0.34 13.99 7.52
N TYR A 258 -1.34 14.54 6.85
CA TYR A 258 -2.02 15.78 7.24
C TYR A 258 -3.28 15.51 8.06
N LEU A 259 -4.07 14.49 7.68
CA LEU A 259 -5.34 14.13 8.34
C LEU A 259 -5.15 13.26 9.60
N GLY A 260 -3.97 12.68 9.79
CA GLY A 260 -3.59 11.92 10.99
C GLY A 260 -3.67 10.40 10.84
N TYR A 261 -3.00 9.70 11.76
CA TYR A 261 -2.86 8.24 11.74
C TYR A 261 -3.70 7.56 12.83
N ALA A 262 -4.47 6.55 12.42
CA ALA A 262 -5.24 5.69 13.30
C ALA A 262 -4.47 4.38 13.55
N ARG A 263 -4.26 4.03 14.82
CA ARG A 263 -3.62 2.77 15.24
C ARG A 263 -4.67 1.77 15.70
N ASN A 264 -4.49 0.49 15.36
CA ASN A 264 -5.42 -0.57 15.75
C ASN A 264 -5.60 -0.66 17.29
N SER A 265 -4.55 -0.37 18.07
CA SER A 265 -4.60 -0.31 19.54
C SER A 265 -5.17 0.99 20.12
N GLU A 266 -5.30 2.06 19.34
CA GLU A 266 -5.74 3.38 19.79
C GLU A 266 -7.11 3.79 19.21
N ALA A 267 -7.64 3.05 18.24
CA ALA A 267 -8.91 3.33 17.55
C ALA A 267 -10.08 3.59 18.52
N ARG A 268 -10.20 2.81 19.62
CA ARG A 268 -11.20 3.03 20.67
C ARG A 268 -10.97 4.32 21.47
N LYS A 269 -9.71 4.68 21.76
CA LYS A 269 -9.37 5.95 22.44
C LYS A 269 -9.70 7.14 21.53
N LEU A 270 -9.43 7.02 20.23
CA LEU A 270 -9.76 8.04 19.21
C LEU A 270 -11.27 8.21 19.02
N ALA A 271 -12.04 7.12 18.88
CA ALA A 271 -13.49 7.17 18.76
C ALA A 271 -14.16 7.78 20.01
N ARG A 272 -13.73 7.40 21.22
CA ARG A 272 -14.21 8.02 22.47
C ARG A 272 -13.85 9.50 22.58
N ALA A 273 -12.66 9.90 22.12
CA ALA A 273 -12.27 11.31 22.08
C ALA A 273 -13.09 12.10 21.03
N LYS A 274 -13.51 11.48 19.92
CA LYS A 274 -14.40 12.10 18.92
C LYS A 274 -15.75 12.48 19.52
N GLU A 275 -16.35 11.61 20.34
CA GLU A 275 -17.61 11.90 21.05
C GLU A 275 -17.53 13.20 21.89
N GLY A 276 -16.36 13.52 22.43
CA GLY A 276 -16.13 14.76 23.19
C GLY A 276 -16.21 16.05 22.37
N PHE A 277 -16.05 15.98 21.05
CA PHE A 277 -16.20 17.11 20.13
C PHE A 277 -17.59 17.20 19.48
N GLU A 278 -18.40 16.14 19.54
CA GLU A 278 -19.74 16.10 18.94
C GLU A 278 -20.84 16.60 19.91
N VAL A 279 -20.51 16.83 21.19
CA VAL A 279 -21.36 17.56 22.13
C VAL A 279 -21.24 19.07 21.85
N PRO A 280 -22.32 19.81 21.52
CA PRO A 280 -22.23 21.22 21.17
C PRO A 280 -21.78 22.09 22.37
N LEU A 281 -20.58 22.66 22.27
CA LEU A 281 -19.98 23.55 23.29
C LEU A 281 -20.64 24.94 23.42
N VAL A 282 -21.68 25.22 22.62
CA VAL A 282 -22.11 26.60 22.30
C VAL A 282 -23.31 27.10 23.12
N GLU A 283 -24.16 26.22 23.67
CA GLU A 283 -25.52 26.63 24.09
C GLU A 283 -26.02 26.10 25.45
N THR A 284 -25.17 25.51 26.29
CA THR A 284 -25.57 24.99 27.62
C THR A 284 -24.93 25.74 28.79
N GLY A 285 -25.45 26.94 29.08
CA GLY A 285 -25.30 27.60 30.39
C GLY A 285 -26.12 26.93 31.50
N LEU A 286 -26.12 25.59 31.56
CA LEU A 286 -26.93 24.77 32.45
C LEU A 286 -26.09 23.65 33.07
N PRO A 287 -26.35 23.24 34.33
CA PRO A 287 -25.58 22.19 34.99
C PRO A 287 -25.60 20.85 34.23
N PHE A 288 -24.41 20.25 34.12
CA PHE A 288 -24.11 19.05 33.32
C PHE A 288 -25.05 17.84 33.56
N ALA A 289 -25.65 17.74 34.75
CA ALA A 289 -26.55 16.67 35.16
C ALA A 289 -27.89 16.61 34.40
N GLY A 290 -28.27 17.68 33.68
CA GLY A 290 -29.57 17.77 33.00
C GLY A 290 -29.67 16.97 31.70
N LEU A 291 -28.73 17.16 30.76
CA LEU A 291 -28.84 16.62 29.40
C LEU A 291 -28.63 15.10 29.32
N ALA A 292 -27.76 14.53 30.16
CA ALA A 292 -27.38 13.11 30.11
C ALA A 292 -28.56 12.13 30.28
N ARG A 293 -29.65 12.57 30.94
CA ARG A 293 -30.89 11.79 31.08
C ARG A 293 -31.75 11.77 29.81
N ARG A 294 -31.71 12.84 28.99
CA ARG A 294 -32.64 13.05 27.87
C ARG A 294 -32.30 12.22 26.62
N PHE A 295 -31.08 11.70 26.53
CA PHE A 295 -30.59 10.83 25.43
C PHE A 295 -30.25 9.40 25.86
N GLY A 296 -30.58 8.99 27.10
CA GLY A 296 -30.36 7.61 27.56
C GLY A 296 -28.88 7.20 27.76
N ARG A 297 -27.92 8.12 27.68
CA ARG A 297 -26.47 7.84 27.80
C ARG A 297 -25.90 7.91 29.22
N GLY A 298 -26.67 8.45 30.17
CA GLY A 298 -26.22 8.87 31.51
C GLY A 298 -25.64 7.82 32.48
N ARG A 299 -25.29 6.61 32.03
CA ARG A 299 -24.46 5.67 32.80
C ARG A 299 -22.98 5.72 32.40
N ALA A 300 -22.67 5.90 31.11
CA ALA A 300 -21.30 6.00 30.61
C ALA A 300 -20.68 7.38 30.88
N ASP A 301 -21.48 8.45 30.74
CA ASP A 301 -21.02 9.83 30.97
C ASP A 301 -20.63 10.12 32.43
N ALA A 302 -21.16 9.35 33.39
CA ALA A 302 -20.90 9.54 34.82
C ALA A 302 -19.53 9.02 35.26
N GLU A 303 -19.11 7.83 34.78
CA GLU A 303 -17.81 7.24 35.11
C GLU A 303 -16.61 8.05 34.54
N HIS A 304 -16.81 8.74 33.42
CA HIS A 304 -15.74 9.39 32.66
C HIS A 304 -15.72 10.93 32.79
N ALA A 305 -16.58 11.51 33.64
CA ALA A 305 -16.59 12.95 33.92
C ALA A 305 -15.24 13.50 34.45
N PRO A 306 -14.50 12.80 35.35
CA PRO A 306 -13.19 13.28 35.82
C PRO A 306 -12.15 13.35 34.69
N GLU A 307 -12.16 12.40 33.75
CA GLU A 307 -11.29 12.47 32.57
C GLU A 307 -11.68 13.66 31.68
N ARG A 308 -12.96 13.84 31.33
CA ARG A 308 -13.38 14.98 30.48
C ARG A 308 -13.00 16.34 31.08
N ALA A 309 -13.07 16.50 32.40
CA ALA A 309 -12.67 17.73 33.08
C ALA A 309 -11.19 18.09 32.86
N GLN A 310 -10.27 17.13 32.97
CA GLN A 310 -8.82 17.37 32.80
C GLN A 310 -8.42 17.85 31.39
N TRP A 311 -9.20 17.51 30.35
CA TRP A 311 -8.83 17.78 28.95
C TRP A 311 -9.51 19.06 28.42
N MET A 312 -10.52 19.59 29.10
CA MET A 312 -11.26 20.78 28.70
C MET A 312 -10.38 22.03 28.49
N PRO A 313 -9.36 22.34 29.32
CA PRO A 313 -8.44 23.47 29.06
C PRO A 313 -7.67 23.30 27.75
N LEU A 314 -7.24 22.07 27.44
CA LEU A 314 -6.50 21.76 26.21
C LEU A 314 -7.40 21.80 24.96
N VAL A 315 -8.69 21.45 25.10
CA VAL A 315 -9.70 21.61 24.04
C VAL A 315 -9.95 23.09 23.74
N ARG A 316 -10.15 23.92 24.77
CA ARG A 316 -10.32 25.38 24.61
C ARG A 316 -9.07 26.02 23.96
N TRP A 317 -7.88 25.67 24.42
CA TRP A 317 -6.63 26.14 23.81
C TRP A 317 -6.47 25.68 22.35
N LEU A 318 -6.97 24.50 21.98
CA LEU A 318 -7.03 24.02 20.59
C LEU A 318 -8.06 24.74 19.71
N GLU A 319 -8.96 25.52 20.29
CA GLU A 319 -9.92 26.37 19.58
C GLU A 319 -9.36 27.76 19.36
N GLU A 320 -8.79 28.37 20.40
CA GLU A 320 -8.14 29.68 20.31
C GLU A 320 -6.70 29.71 20.85
N PRO A 321 -5.69 29.20 20.12
CA PRO A 321 -4.28 29.15 20.55
C PRO A 321 -3.55 30.50 20.65
N ARG A 322 -4.28 31.61 20.85
CA ARG A 322 -3.76 33.00 20.85
C ARG A 322 -4.44 33.93 21.87
N THR A 323 -5.64 33.61 22.34
CA THR A 323 -6.46 34.48 23.21
C THR A 323 -6.47 33.98 24.65
N LEU A 324 -6.47 32.66 24.83
CA LEU A 324 -6.35 32.00 26.12
C LEU A 324 -4.93 32.17 26.66
N GLY A 325 -4.79 33.18 27.53
CA GLY A 325 -3.81 33.19 28.60
C GLY A 325 -4.07 32.05 29.60
N PRO A 326 -3.35 32.05 30.75
CA PRO A 326 -3.37 30.93 31.68
C PRO A 326 -4.77 30.63 32.24
N ASN A 327 -5.02 29.36 32.56
CA ASN A 327 -6.17 28.99 33.39
C ASN A 327 -5.91 29.47 34.81
N GLU A 328 -6.82 30.25 35.40
CA GLU A 328 -6.74 30.64 36.82
C GLU A 328 -6.72 29.41 37.75
N ASP A 329 -7.26 28.27 37.28
CA ASP A 329 -7.28 26.97 37.97
C ASP A 329 -5.92 26.24 38.04
N GLY A 330 -4.83 26.76 37.45
CA GLY A 330 -3.48 26.20 37.62
C GLY A 330 -3.26 24.79 37.04
N GLY A 331 -3.81 24.48 35.86
CA GLY A 331 -3.74 23.16 35.25
C GLY A 331 -2.31 22.66 34.92
N PRO A 332 -2.09 21.34 34.78
CA PRO A 332 -0.76 20.68 34.77
C PRO A 332 0.12 20.97 33.54
N TRP A 333 -0.32 21.82 32.62
CA TRP A 333 0.44 22.27 31.44
C TRP A 333 0.55 23.80 31.36
N ASP A 334 0.10 24.55 32.36
CA ASP A 334 0.00 26.02 32.26
C ASP A 334 1.36 26.68 31.97
N ALA A 335 2.43 26.25 32.63
CA ALA A 335 3.80 26.70 32.35
C ALA A 335 4.28 26.36 30.93
N ILE A 336 3.81 25.24 30.36
CA ILE A 336 4.10 24.84 28.97
C ILE A 336 3.34 25.75 28.00
N LEU A 337 2.07 26.06 28.28
CA LEU A 337 1.25 26.95 27.46
C LEU A 337 1.77 28.40 27.45
N ARG A 338 2.46 28.84 28.51
CA ARG A 338 3.18 30.13 28.60
C ARG A 338 4.45 30.18 27.76
N CYS A 339 5.02 29.05 27.30
CA CYS A 339 6.25 29.06 26.53
C CYS A 339 6.05 29.65 25.12
N GLU A 340 7.02 30.43 24.67
CA GLU A 340 6.87 31.27 23.48
C GLU A 340 6.69 30.42 22.21
N GLY A 341 5.64 30.71 21.43
CA GLY A 341 5.41 30.02 20.15
C GLY A 341 4.83 28.60 20.25
N VAL A 342 4.46 28.10 21.43
CA VAL A 342 3.81 26.77 21.63
C VAL A 342 2.53 26.59 20.81
N ALA A 343 1.86 27.68 20.42
CA ALA A 343 0.78 27.70 19.43
C ALA A 343 1.13 27.07 18.06
N ALA A 344 2.41 26.84 17.76
CA ALA A 344 2.84 26.04 16.61
C ALA A 344 2.34 24.59 16.67
N LEU A 345 2.30 23.96 17.86
CA LEU A 345 1.88 22.56 18.03
C LEU A 345 0.40 22.33 17.73
N ALA A 346 -0.44 23.35 17.88
CA ALA A 346 -1.84 23.32 17.44
C ALA A 346 -1.99 23.31 15.91
N ARG A 347 -0.97 23.78 15.17
CA ARG A 347 -1.01 24.01 13.71
C ARG A 347 -0.13 23.06 12.90
N ALA A 348 0.88 22.45 13.52
CA ALA A 348 1.82 21.52 12.87
C ALA A 348 1.09 20.34 12.19
N ASP A 349 1.67 19.80 11.11
CA ASP A 349 1.18 18.57 10.47
C ASP A 349 1.04 17.44 11.50
N LEU A 350 -0.04 16.66 11.42
CA LEU A 350 -0.24 15.51 12.32
C LEU A 350 0.89 14.47 12.16
N GLY A 351 1.50 14.36 10.98
CA GLY A 351 2.68 13.53 10.75
C GLY A 351 3.97 14.03 11.41
N LEU A 352 4.18 15.35 11.51
CA LEU A 352 5.26 15.91 12.33
C LEU A 352 4.98 15.69 13.81
N LEU A 353 3.76 15.97 14.26
CA LEU A 353 3.36 15.72 15.66
C LEU A 353 3.44 14.22 16.02
N ARG A 354 3.20 13.30 15.07
CA ARG A 354 3.41 11.86 15.24
C ARG A 354 4.88 11.52 15.55
N ARG A 355 5.86 12.24 14.99
CA ARG A 355 7.29 12.03 15.30
C ARG A 355 7.63 12.35 16.74
N ALA A 356 6.97 13.34 17.36
CA ALA A 356 7.10 13.62 18.79
C ALA A 356 6.26 12.63 19.64
N LYS A 357 5.05 12.29 19.19
CA LYS A 357 4.15 11.34 19.87
C LYS A 357 4.73 9.91 19.99
N LEU A 358 5.59 9.49 19.06
CA LEU A 358 6.25 8.17 19.08
C LEU A 358 7.15 7.96 20.33
N PRO A 359 8.24 8.72 20.54
CA PRO A 359 9.09 8.59 21.72
C PRO A 359 8.32 8.92 23.02
N ALA A 360 7.43 9.92 23.00
CA ALA A 360 6.55 10.22 24.12
C ALA A 360 5.73 8.99 24.58
N TRP A 361 5.22 8.20 23.62
CA TRP A 361 4.50 6.95 23.93
C TRP A 361 5.43 5.89 24.52
N TYR A 362 6.65 5.71 24.00
CA TYR A 362 7.62 4.76 24.56
C TYR A 362 8.08 5.16 25.98
N LEU A 363 8.15 6.45 26.29
CA LEU A 363 8.44 6.96 27.64
C LEU A 363 7.27 6.74 28.61
N ARG A 364 6.05 7.13 28.23
CA ARG A 364 4.91 7.23 29.17
C ARG A 364 4.01 5.99 29.23
N GLU A 365 3.82 5.31 28.10
CA GLU A 365 2.90 4.16 27.96
C GLU A 365 3.65 2.84 27.73
N GLY A 366 4.90 2.90 27.26
CA GLY A 366 5.80 1.76 27.06
C GLY A 366 6.07 0.94 28.32
N PRO A 367 6.47 1.54 29.46
CA PRO A 367 6.72 0.82 30.71
C PRO A 367 5.46 0.17 31.29
N LYS A 368 4.28 0.74 31.01
CA LYS A 368 2.98 0.23 31.46
C LYS A 368 2.49 -1.00 30.68
N GLN A 369 3.14 -1.35 29.57
CA GLN A 369 2.79 -2.56 28.84
C GLN A 369 3.25 -3.81 29.60
N GLN A 370 2.52 -4.91 29.43
CA GLN A 370 2.97 -6.23 29.88
C GLN A 370 3.16 -7.14 28.65
N PRO A 371 4.38 -7.67 28.42
CA PRO A 371 5.67 -7.18 28.94
C PRO A 371 5.93 -5.72 28.51
N ALA A 372 6.82 -5.02 29.23
CA ALA A 372 7.17 -3.62 28.96
C ALA A 372 7.73 -3.43 27.54
N VAL A 373 7.47 -2.26 26.94
CA VAL A 373 7.80 -1.95 25.53
C VAL A 373 8.66 -0.69 25.44
N GLY A 374 9.98 -0.88 25.25
CA GLY A 374 10.96 0.22 25.16
C GLY A 374 11.38 0.61 23.74
N GLY A 375 10.87 -0.06 22.69
CA GLY A 375 11.17 0.35 21.30
C GLY A 375 12.62 0.13 20.85
N GLY A 376 13.40 -0.64 21.60
CA GLY A 376 14.78 -0.99 21.27
C GLY A 376 15.80 0.13 21.43
N LEU A 377 15.47 1.13 22.27
CA LEU A 377 16.27 2.30 22.61
C LEU A 377 16.15 2.59 24.12
N SER A 378 17.04 3.40 24.68
CA SER A 378 16.98 3.83 26.08
C SER A 378 15.97 4.98 26.30
N PRO A 379 15.55 5.28 27.55
CA PRO A 379 14.73 6.45 27.84
C PRO A 379 15.39 7.76 27.39
N GLU A 380 16.71 7.87 27.55
CA GLU A 380 17.49 9.05 27.19
C GLU A 380 17.49 9.25 25.66
N GLU A 381 17.69 8.17 24.88
CA GLU A 381 17.55 8.21 23.42
C GLU A 381 16.14 8.64 22.98
N HIS A 382 15.08 8.20 23.68
CA HIS A 382 13.72 8.67 23.41
C HIS A 382 13.52 10.15 23.76
N VAL A 383 14.14 10.66 24.83
CA VAL A 383 14.13 12.08 25.16
C VAL A 383 14.82 12.92 24.08
N GLU A 384 15.99 12.52 23.58
CA GLU A 384 16.67 13.19 22.46
C GLU A 384 15.78 13.21 21.20
N LEU A 385 15.12 12.09 20.88
CA LEU A 385 14.21 11.97 19.73
C LEU A 385 12.97 12.85 19.88
N PHE A 386 12.40 12.92 21.09
CA PHE A 386 11.25 13.76 21.42
C PHE A 386 11.59 15.24 21.23
N LEU A 387 12.69 15.68 21.82
CA LEU A 387 13.21 17.05 21.70
C LEU A 387 13.57 17.42 20.26
N SER A 388 14.23 16.52 19.52
CA SER A 388 14.51 16.68 18.07
C SER A 388 13.25 16.83 17.22
N ALA A 389 12.16 16.13 17.56
CA ALA A 389 10.89 16.26 16.85
C ALA A 389 10.16 17.58 17.16
N LEU A 390 10.28 18.10 18.39
CA LEU A 390 9.76 19.43 18.74
C LEU A 390 10.54 20.55 18.04
N HIS A 391 11.86 20.43 17.92
CA HIS A 391 12.69 21.36 17.15
C HIS A 391 12.31 21.39 15.67
N GLU A 392 12.03 20.24 15.05
CA GLU A 392 11.57 20.15 13.65
C GLU A 392 10.18 20.79 13.42
N ILE A 393 9.36 20.92 14.46
CA ILE A 393 8.07 21.62 14.38
C ILE A 393 8.25 23.15 14.49
N SER A 394 9.09 23.62 15.42
CA SER A 394 9.40 25.04 15.57
C SER A 394 10.64 25.24 16.44
N SER A 395 11.72 25.76 15.86
CA SER A 395 12.97 26.07 16.58
C SER A 395 12.79 27.15 17.65
N ARG A 396 12.03 28.22 17.35
CA ARG A 396 11.70 29.30 18.31
C ARG A 396 10.99 28.77 19.55
N MET A 397 10.01 27.87 19.35
CA MET A 397 9.30 27.20 20.43
C MET A 397 10.22 26.26 21.20
N TYR A 398 11.03 25.49 20.49
CA TYR A 398 12.00 24.58 21.09
C TYR A 398 12.95 25.32 22.04
N THR A 399 13.54 26.45 21.63
CA THR A 399 14.41 27.25 22.50
C THR A 399 13.71 27.77 23.76
N SER A 400 12.42 28.17 23.66
CA SER A 400 11.64 28.55 24.85
C SER A 400 11.35 27.37 25.78
N LEU A 401 11.06 26.19 25.23
CA LEU A 401 10.83 24.97 26.02
C LEU A 401 12.13 24.44 26.64
N GLU A 402 13.25 24.52 25.92
CA GLU A 402 14.59 24.13 26.37
C GLU A 402 15.05 25.01 27.55
N ALA A 403 14.88 26.34 27.45
CA ALA A 403 15.15 27.26 28.55
C ALA A 403 14.26 26.96 29.78
N TYR A 404 12.98 26.65 29.58
CA TYR A 404 12.09 26.25 30.68
C TYR A 404 12.52 24.92 31.32
N LEU A 405 12.79 23.88 30.52
CA LEU A 405 13.25 22.57 31.01
C LEU A 405 14.60 22.65 31.73
N ALA A 406 15.49 23.57 31.35
CA ALA A 406 16.73 23.83 32.09
C ALA A 406 16.47 24.39 33.51
N THR A 407 15.38 25.15 33.72
CA THR A 407 14.97 25.62 35.06
C THR A 407 14.12 24.62 35.83
N ALA A 408 13.39 23.74 35.14
CA ALA A 408 12.48 22.77 35.74
C ALA A 408 12.55 21.40 35.03
N PRO A 409 13.62 20.59 35.22
CA PRO A 409 13.82 19.35 34.46
C PRO A 409 12.67 18.34 34.59
N ALA A 410 12.01 18.27 35.75
CA ALA A 410 10.85 17.40 35.98
C ALA A 410 9.63 17.74 35.10
N ALA A 411 9.56 18.93 34.51
CA ALA A 411 8.47 19.33 33.62
C ALA A 411 8.46 18.55 32.28
N ILE A 412 9.51 17.79 31.97
CA ILE A 412 9.54 16.94 30.77
C ILE A 412 8.42 15.89 30.75
N ASP A 413 8.03 15.35 31.91
CA ASP A 413 6.94 14.38 32.03
C ASP A 413 5.57 15.01 31.69
N HIS A 414 5.37 16.26 32.11
CA HIS A 414 4.20 17.06 31.76
C HIS A 414 4.18 17.41 30.26
N LEU A 415 5.34 17.65 29.64
CA LEU A 415 5.47 17.91 28.21
C LEU A 415 5.23 16.64 27.35
N VAL A 416 5.71 15.48 27.82
CA VAL A 416 5.45 14.17 27.21
C VAL A 416 3.96 13.83 27.26
N ASP A 417 3.31 14.02 28.42
CA ASP A 417 1.86 13.85 28.59
C ASP A 417 1.06 14.83 27.71
N PHE A 418 1.45 16.12 27.69
CA PHE A 418 0.84 17.16 26.85
C PHE A 418 0.85 16.76 25.36
N ILE A 419 1.99 16.34 24.81
CA ILE A 419 2.09 15.95 23.39
C ILE A 419 1.25 14.71 23.08
N LEU A 420 1.16 13.73 24.01
CA LEU A 420 0.30 12.56 23.85
C LEU A 420 -1.18 12.94 23.79
N ARG A 421 -1.65 13.79 24.72
CA ARG A 421 -3.05 14.25 24.74
C ARG A 421 -3.37 15.16 23.56
N LEU A 422 -2.46 16.06 23.19
CA LEU A 422 -2.58 16.94 22.04
C LEU A 422 -2.70 16.16 20.73
N TYR A 423 -1.86 15.15 20.51
CA TYR A 423 -1.95 14.29 19.33
C TYR A 423 -3.27 13.53 19.30
N LEU A 424 -3.72 12.98 20.44
CA LEU A 424 -5.00 12.26 20.52
C LEU A 424 -6.17 13.18 20.18
N LEU A 425 -6.26 14.37 20.80
CA LEU A 425 -7.34 15.33 20.54
C LEU A 425 -7.33 15.82 19.10
N ARG A 426 -6.18 16.23 18.55
CA ARG A 426 -6.10 16.72 17.17
C ARG A 426 -6.44 15.63 16.14
N SER A 427 -6.02 14.39 16.38
CA SER A 427 -6.43 13.24 15.54
C SER A 427 -7.92 12.94 15.67
N ALA A 428 -8.46 13.00 16.89
CA ALA A 428 -9.87 12.77 17.19
C ALA A 428 -10.81 13.87 16.67
N ARG A 429 -10.31 15.07 16.33
CA ARG A 429 -11.13 16.06 15.59
C ARG A 429 -11.46 15.57 14.18
N GLY A 430 -10.47 15.04 13.44
CA GLY A 430 -10.61 14.65 12.04
C GLY A 430 -11.08 13.21 11.77
N ILE A 431 -10.90 12.30 12.72
CA ILE A 431 -11.23 10.88 12.58
C ILE A 431 -12.74 10.62 12.73
N ALA A 432 -13.27 9.63 12.00
CA ALA A 432 -14.68 9.23 12.09
C ALA A 432 -14.97 8.39 13.36
N PRO A 433 -16.18 8.46 13.94
CA PRO A 433 -16.61 7.58 15.03
C PRO A 433 -16.43 6.09 14.71
N GLU A 434 -16.62 5.68 13.45
CA GLU A 434 -16.58 4.27 13.05
C GLU A 434 -15.18 3.75 12.68
N VAL A 435 -14.11 4.50 12.97
CA VAL A 435 -12.72 4.16 12.61
C VAL A 435 -12.29 2.74 12.99
N GLU A 436 -12.70 2.22 14.15
CA GLU A 436 -12.39 0.84 14.56
C GLU A 436 -13.01 -0.20 13.60
N ARG A 437 -14.24 0.06 13.14
CA ARG A 437 -14.98 -0.82 12.22
C ARG A 437 -14.36 -0.80 10.82
N GLU A 438 -13.95 0.37 10.33
CA GLU A 438 -13.36 0.48 8.99
C GLU A 438 -11.91 -0.03 8.95
N LEU A 439 -11.10 0.20 9.99
CA LEU A 439 -9.78 -0.44 10.14
C LEU A 439 -9.90 -1.98 10.10
N GLY A 440 -10.92 -2.54 10.76
CA GLY A 440 -11.22 -3.98 10.72
C GLY A 440 -11.70 -4.51 9.36
N ARG A 441 -12.06 -3.63 8.41
CA ARG A 441 -12.52 -3.99 7.05
C ARG A 441 -11.44 -3.86 5.97
N LEU A 442 -10.35 -3.12 6.23
CA LEU A 442 -9.25 -2.95 5.29
C LEU A 442 -8.55 -4.29 5.03
N THR A 443 -8.48 -4.73 3.77
CA THR A 443 -7.74 -5.94 3.38
C THR A 443 -6.35 -5.61 2.84
N LEU A 444 -5.45 -6.60 2.87
CA LEU A 444 -4.17 -6.53 2.17
C LEU A 444 -4.35 -6.23 0.66
N GLY A 445 -5.34 -6.86 0.01
CA GLY A 445 -5.65 -6.58 -1.39
C GLY A 445 -6.07 -5.12 -1.63
N THR A 446 -6.74 -4.50 -0.66
CA THR A 446 -7.12 -3.08 -0.72
C THR A 446 -5.89 -2.17 -0.64
N ALA A 447 -4.96 -2.46 0.27
CA ALA A 447 -3.71 -1.71 0.42
C ALA A 447 -2.81 -1.84 -0.84
N VAL A 448 -2.60 -3.06 -1.34
CA VAL A 448 -1.83 -3.32 -2.57
C VAL A 448 -2.53 -2.69 -3.80
N GLY A 449 -3.85 -2.79 -3.88
CA GLY A 449 -4.65 -2.19 -4.94
C GLY A 449 -4.58 -0.67 -4.97
N ALA A 450 -4.55 -0.01 -3.81
CA ALA A 450 -4.36 1.43 -3.72
C ALA A 450 -2.93 1.82 -4.11
N SER A 451 -1.93 1.10 -3.60
CA SER A 451 -0.51 1.35 -3.91
C SER A 451 -0.17 1.21 -5.39
N ALA A 452 -0.87 0.33 -6.13
CA ALA A 452 -0.70 0.09 -7.57
C ALA A 452 -1.73 0.83 -8.46
N CYS A 453 -2.46 1.80 -7.91
CA CYS A 453 -3.55 2.51 -8.58
C CYS A 453 -3.03 3.65 -9.50
N PHE A 454 -2.31 3.30 -10.56
CA PHE A 454 -1.65 4.26 -11.46
C PHE A 454 -2.67 5.19 -12.17
N PRO A 455 -2.71 6.51 -11.86
CA PRO A 455 -3.87 7.35 -12.14
C PRO A 455 -4.29 7.50 -13.62
N PRO A 456 -3.39 7.49 -14.62
CA PRO A 456 -3.78 7.55 -16.04
C PRO A 456 -4.56 6.34 -16.58
N ILE A 457 -4.73 5.28 -15.79
CA ILE A 457 -5.46 4.05 -16.15
C ILE A 457 -6.47 3.65 -15.06
N PHE A 458 -6.12 3.87 -13.79
CA PHE A 458 -6.84 3.37 -12.63
C PHE A 458 -7.48 4.52 -11.83
N SER A 459 -8.80 4.51 -11.70
CA SER A 459 -9.53 5.44 -10.83
C SER A 459 -9.16 5.21 -9.36
N PRO A 460 -8.99 6.24 -8.52
CA PRO A 460 -8.65 6.09 -7.11
C PRO A 460 -9.51 5.05 -6.36
N ILE A 461 -8.91 4.33 -5.40
CA ILE A 461 -9.67 3.54 -4.45
C ILE A 461 -10.26 4.52 -3.43
N MET A 462 -11.58 4.61 -3.41
CA MET A 462 -12.29 5.42 -2.41
C MET A 462 -12.45 4.61 -1.12
N LEU A 463 -12.05 5.21 0.00
CA LEU A 463 -12.37 4.79 1.36
C LEU A 463 -13.35 5.81 1.98
N GLU A 464 -14.24 5.32 2.84
CA GLU A 464 -15.24 6.10 3.58
C GLU A 464 -15.14 5.69 5.07
N GLY A 465 -15.43 6.59 6.01
CA GLY A 465 -15.47 6.27 7.45
C GLY A 465 -14.11 6.06 8.16
N LEU A 466 -12.99 6.46 7.55
CA LEU A 466 -11.70 6.59 8.24
C LEU A 466 -11.56 7.98 8.89
N TYR A 467 -11.96 9.01 8.14
CA TYR A 467 -12.08 10.41 8.57
C TYR A 467 -13.54 10.84 8.50
N ASP A 468 -13.89 11.88 9.27
CA ASP A 468 -15.27 12.34 9.33
C ASP A 468 -15.72 13.08 8.05
N ASN A 469 -17.04 13.33 7.95
CA ASN A 469 -17.63 14.01 6.80
C ASN A 469 -17.34 15.51 6.71
N ALA A 470 -16.86 16.15 7.79
CA ALA A 470 -16.52 17.57 7.80
C ALA A 470 -15.11 17.82 7.26
N HIS A 471 -14.19 16.88 7.46
CA HIS A 471 -12.82 16.92 6.96
C HIS A 471 -12.72 16.19 5.61
N VAL A 472 -13.01 14.89 5.54
CA VAL A 472 -12.90 14.07 4.33
C VAL A 472 -13.97 12.97 4.29
N ALA A 473 -15.17 13.32 3.81
CA ALA A 473 -16.28 12.37 3.59
C ALA A 473 -15.94 11.22 2.61
N ARG A 474 -14.96 11.42 1.71
CA ARG A 474 -14.47 10.43 0.76
C ARG A 474 -12.98 10.56 0.53
N LEU A 475 -12.21 9.61 1.05
CA LEU A 475 -10.76 9.56 0.91
C LEU A 475 -10.39 8.81 -0.38
N GLY A 476 -9.88 9.50 -1.39
CA GLY A 476 -9.38 8.88 -2.61
C GLY A 476 -7.91 8.53 -2.51
N LEU A 477 -7.56 7.26 -2.73
CA LEU A 477 -6.18 6.77 -2.73
C LEU A 477 -5.72 6.34 -4.14
N THR A 478 -4.54 6.81 -4.54
CA THR A 478 -3.87 6.48 -5.82
C THR A 478 -2.46 5.93 -5.58
N ASP A 479 -1.75 5.57 -6.65
CA ASP A 479 -0.43 4.93 -6.61
C ASP A 479 0.53 5.63 -5.65
N GLY A 480 1.28 4.87 -4.86
CA GLY A 480 2.24 5.41 -3.89
C GLY A 480 3.30 6.29 -4.55
N GLY A 481 3.64 6.01 -5.81
CA GLY A 481 4.66 6.75 -6.54
C GLY A 481 4.29 8.15 -7.00
N VAL A 482 3.06 8.62 -6.71
CA VAL A 482 2.67 10.03 -6.92
C VAL A 482 3.26 10.93 -5.82
N PHE A 483 3.51 10.41 -4.60
CA PHE A 483 4.22 11.12 -3.52
C PHE A 483 5.57 10.49 -3.14
N ASP A 484 5.70 9.16 -3.20
CA ASP A 484 6.94 8.44 -2.88
C ASP A 484 7.23 7.35 -3.91
N ASN A 485 7.91 7.73 -5.00
CA ASN A 485 8.17 6.86 -6.16
C ASN A 485 9.25 5.79 -5.90
N VAL A 486 9.98 5.90 -4.79
CA VAL A 486 10.98 4.91 -4.35
C VAL A 486 10.53 4.14 -3.10
N GLY A 487 9.60 4.66 -2.30
CA GLY A 487 9.15 4.08 -1.03
C GLY A 487 10.10 4.40 0.14
N VAL A 488 10.80 5.52 0.10
CA VAL A 488 11.94 5.80 1.00
C VAL A 488 11.54 6.60 2.25
N SER A 489 10.40 7.27 2.24
CA SER A 489 9.93 8.09 3.38
C SER A 489 9.68 7.23 4.61
N ALA A 490 9.02 6.08 4.42
CA ALA A 490 8.75 5.13 5.50
C ALA A 490 10.04 4.59 6.14
N LEU A 491 11.06 4.26 5.34
CA LEU A 491 12.36 3.80 5.86
C LEU A 491 13.07 4.89 6.68
N LEU A 492 12.90 6.16 6.32
CA LEU A 492 13.49 7.29 7.02
C LEU A 492 12.76 7.61 8.34
N ASP A 493 11.42 7.53 8.38
CA ASP A 493 10.67 7.68 9.65
C ASP A 493 10.92 6.51 10.60
N GLU A 494 11.06 5.31 10.06
CA GLU A 494 11.49 4.12 10.79
C GLU A 494 12.98 4.15 11.18
N ARG A 495 13.73 5.19 10.79
CA ARG A 495 15.14 5.42 11.11
C ARG A 495 16.05 4.25 10.69
N CYS A 496 15.82 3.73 9.48
CA CYS A 496 16.71 2.78 8.83
C CYS A 496 18.06 3.43 8.50
N THR A 497 19.08 3.09 9.29
CA THR A 497 20.48 3.53 9.07
C THR A 497 21.09 2.93 7.80
N HIS A 498 20.64 1.75 7.39
CA HIS A 498 21.07 1.08 6.17
C HIS A 498 19.86 0.94 5.27
N ILE A 499 19.96 1.37 4.00
CA ILE A 499 18.86 1.32 3.03
C ILE A 499 19.31 0.59 1.77
N ILE A 500 18.57 -0.45 1.41
CA ILE A 500 18.56 -1.04 0.07
C ILE A 500 17.35 -0.46 -0.66
N ALA A 501 17.55 0.16 -1.81
CA ALA A 501 16.49 0.78 -2.59
C ALA A 501 16.53 0.27 -4.03
N SER A 502 15.58 -0.61 -4.35
CA SER A 502 15.38 -1.22 -5.67
C SER A 502 14.28 -0.46 -6.41
N ASP A 503 14.68 0.33 -7.41
CA ASP A 503 13.80 1.20 -8.19
C ASP A 503 13.57 0.64 -9.60
N THR A 504 12.33 0.28 -9.92
CA THR A 504 11.95 -0.19 -11.26
C THR A 504 10.89 0.70 -11.90
N SER A 505 10.87 1.98 -11.52
CA SER A 505 10.00 3.02 -12.09
C SER A 505 10.14 3.14 -13.61
N GLY A 506 9.16 3.79 -14.25
CA GLY A 506 9.06 3.86 -15.70
C GLY A 506 10.27 4.53 -16.35
N VAL A 507 10.91 3.83 -17.30
CA VAL A 507 11.98 4.40 -18.12
C VAL A 507 11.43 5.59 -18.91
N PHE A 508 12.06 6.75 -18.78
CA PHE A 508 11.59 7.97 -19.41
C PHE A 508 12.06 8.04 -20.86
N GLU A 509 11.31 7.42 -21.77
CA GLU A 509 11.57 7.53 -23.21
C GLU A 509 11.53 8.99 -23.65
N GLN A 510 12.64 9.51 -24.17
CA GLN A 510 12.69 10.80 -24.84
C GLN A 510 11.89 10.74 -26.13
N GLN A 511 10.91 11.64 -26.30
CA GLN A 511 10.10 11.72 -27.51
C GLN A 511 10.74 12.72 -28.47
N LEU A 512 11.15 12.25 -29.65
CA LEU A 512 11.69 13.10 -30.73
C LEU A 512 10.62 13.98 -31.38
N VAL A 513 9.34 13.60 -31.26
CA VAL A 513 8.18 14.34 -31.79
C VAL A 513 7.08 14.36 -30.75
N ALA A 514 6.63 15.56 -30.38
CA ALA A 514 5.48 15.74 -29.49
C ALA A 514 4.16 15.42 -30.22
N ARG A 515 3.21 14.77 -29.53
CA ARG A 515 1.90 14.43 -30.10
C ARG A 515 0.81 15.38 -29.59
N PRO A 516 -0.03 15.99 -30.44
CA PRO A 516 -1.04 16.99 -30.03
C PRO A 516 -2.27 16.41 -29.29
N SER A 517 -2.24 15.13 -28.92
CA SER A 517 -3.39 14.48 -28.24
C SER A 517 -3.41 14.80 -26.75
N ARG A 518 -4.46 15.50 -26.30
CA ARG A 518 -4.68 15.85 -24.88
C ARG A 518 -4.65 14.63 -23.96
N LEU A 519 -5.21 13.49 -24.37
CA LEU A 519 -5.19 12.24 -23.59
C LEU A 519 -3.78 11.68 -23.41
N LEU A 520 -2.94 11.73 -24.46
CA LEU A 520 -1.55 11.30 -24.37
C LEU A 520 -0.71 12.28 -23.55
N LEU A 521 -1.02 13.59 -23.62
CA LEU A 521 -0.38 14.62 -22.82
C LEU A 521 -0.62 14.41 -21.32
N PHE A 522 -1.85 14.14 -20.88
CA PHE A 522 -2.13 13.84 -19.46
C PHE A 522 -1.28 12.67 -18.94
N GLY A 523 -1.27 11.54 -19.65
CA GLY A 523 -0.45 10.39 -19.27
C GLY A 523 1.06 10.69 -19.27
N ARG A 524 1.52 11.55 -20.21
CA ARG A 524 2.92 12.00 -20.27
C ARG A 524 3.28 12.92 -19.10
N LEU A 525 2.39 13.83 -18.70
CA LEU A 525 2.60 14.75 -17.56
C LEU A 525 2.73 13.99 -16.24
N THR A 526 1.87 13.00 -15.98
CA THR A 526 1.99 12.15 -14.77
C THR A 526 3.36 11.45 -14.72
N ILE A 527 3.82 10.90 -15.85
CA ILE A 527 5.12 10.22 -15.95
C ILE A 527 6.29 11.21 -15.74
N ILE A 528 6.19 12.44 -16.25
CA ILE A 528 7.18 13.51 -15.99
C ILE A 528 7.26 13.81 -14.50
N LEU A 529 6.13 14.05 -13.84
CA LEU A 529 6.08 14.42 -12.41
C LEU A 529 6.64 13.31 -11.52
N MET A 530 6.23 12.05 -11.73
CA MET A 530 6.77 10.90 -10.99
C MET A 530 8.28 10.72 -11.24
N LYS A 531 8.78 11.00 -12.45
CA LYS A 531 10.23 10.97 -12.74
C LYS A 531 10.98 12.04 -11.95
N VAL A 532 10.54 13.29 -12.01
CA VAL A 532 11.18 14.43 -11.31
C VAL A 532 11.20 14.20 -9.80
N LEU A 533 10.09 13.72 -9.24
CA LEU A 533 10.00 13.28 -7.84
C LEU A 533 11.02 12.18 -7.52
N GLY A 534 11.07 11.11 -8.33
CA GLY A 534 12.03 10.02 -8.15
C GLY A 534 13.48 10.49 -8.25
N ASP A 535 13.82 11.34 -9.22
CA ASP A 535 15.15 11.95 -9.35
C ASP A 535 15.52 12.76 -8.10
N HIS A 536 14.59 13.57 -7.58
CA HIS A 536 14.80 14.34 -6.35
C HIS A 536 15.03 13.43 -5.14
N GLN A 537 14.21 12.38 -4.95
CA GLN A 537 14.39 11.41 -3.87
C GLN A 537 15.75 10.69 -3.97
N ARG A 538 16.16 10.30 -5.18
CA ARG A 538 17.46 9.67 -5.47
C ARG A 538 18.63 10.61 -5.15
N HIS A 539 18.52 11.90 -5.46
CA HIS A 539 19.50 12.91 -5.11
C HIS A 539 19.56 13.13 -3.59
N MET A 540 18.42 13.33 -2.92
CA MET A 540 18.34 13.57 -1.47
C MET A 540 18.96 12.43 -0.64
N LEU A 541 18.79 11.16 -1.03
CA LEU A 541 19.46 10.04 -0.35
C LEU A 541 20.98 10.04 -0.58
N ARG A 542 21.43 10.37 -1.80
CA ARG A 542 22.87 10.48 -2.13
C ARG A 542 23.54 11.61 -1.35
N GLU A 543 22.91 12.79 -1.26
CA GLU A 543 23.45 13.89 -0.46
C GLU A 543 23.44 13.57 1.04
N ARG A 544 22.42 12.88 1.56
CA ARG A 544 22.43 12.40 2.96
C ARG A 544 23.61 11.47 3.24
N ARG A 545 23.93 10.52 2.36
CA ARG A 545 25.11 9.64 2.54
C ARG A 545 26.43 10.40 2.36
N ARG A 546 26.52 11.36 1.42
CA ARG A 546 27.71 12.22 1.23
C ARG A 546 27.98 13.11 2.45
N ALA A 547 26.96 13.78 2.97
CA ALA A 547 27.04 14.59 4.18
C ALA A 547 27.49 13.74 5.37
N HIS A 548 26.95 12.53 5.52
CA HIS A 548 27.39 11.60 6.55
C HIS A 548 28.87 11.20 6.40
N ARG A 549 29.32 10.79 5.19
CA ARG A 549 30.75 10.50 4.93
C ARG A 549 31.66 11.70 5.24
N ALA A 550 31.22 12.92 4.99
CA ALA A 550 31.97 14.13 5.31
C ALA A 550 32.04 14.43 6.83
N VAL A 551 31.04 14.01 7.62
CA VAL A 551 31.07 14.07 9.09
C VAL A 551 31.92 12.95 9.68
N GLU A 552 31.83 11.73 9.13
CA GLU A 552 32.70 10.60 9.48
C GLU A 552 34.18 10.95 9.27
N ALA A 553 34.56 11.38 8.06
CA ALA A 553 35.94 11.68 7.68
C ALA A 553 36.58 12.87 8.42
N ARG A 554 35.80 13.66 9.18
CA ARG A 554 36.29 14.80 9.98
C ARG A 554 36.35 14.50 11.49
N GLY A 555 35.98 13.30 11.93
CA GLY A 555 35.86 12.97 13.36
C GLY A 555 34.73 13.70 14.11
N LEU A 556 34.02 14.63 13.46
CA LEU A 556 32.98 15.48 14.05
C LEU A 556 31.74 14.71 14.54
N LEU A 557 31.66 13.39 14.30
CA LEU A 557 30.66 12.49 14.86
C LEU A 557 30.47 12.68 16.38
N GLN A 558 31.55 12.85 17.13
CA GLN A 558 31.49 12.94 18.60
C GLN A 558 30.99 14.32 19.07
N THR A 559 31.40 15.39 18.39
CA THR A 559 30.93 16.78 18.66
C THR A 559 29.48 16.99 18.20
N LEU A 560 29.05 16.30 17.14
CA LEU A 560 27.71 16.42 16.54
C LEU A 560 26.75 15.28 16.96
N LYS A 561 27.11 14.48 17.97
CA LYS A 561 26.32 13.33 18.49
C LYS A 561 24.85 13.72 18.73
N SER A 562 24.61 14.83 19.44
CA SER A 562 23.26 15.29 19.83
C SER A 562 22.39 15.80 18.66
N HIS A 563 22.99 16.45 17.67
CA HIS A 563 22.22 17.11 16.59
C HIS A 563 21.90 16.20 15.39
N PHE A 564 22.71 15.15 15.15
CA PHE A 564 22.60 14.39 13.90
C PHE A 564 22.47 12.87 14.06
N SER A 565 22.92 12.25 15.16
CA SER A 565 23.11 10.79 15.27
C SER A 565 21.87 9.97 14.89
N THR A 566 20.69 10.40 15.33
CA THR A 566 19.40 9.71 15.15
C THR A 566 18.83 9.75 13.73
N ARG A 567 19.44 10.54 12.83
CA ARG A 567 18.96 10.78 11.45
C ARG A 567 19.99 10.42 10.36
N MET A 568 21.15 9.85 10.72
CA MET A 568 22.25 9.52 9.78
C MET A 568 21.97 8.27 8.92
N LEU A 569 22.15 8.41 7.61
CA LEU A 569 22.08 7.32 6.63
C LEU A 569 23.47 6.68 6.46
N ARG A 570 23.77 5.66 7.27
CA ARG A 570 25.05 4.94 7.33
C ARG A 570 25.45 4.23 6.05
N ASN A 571 24.56 3.55 5.34
CA ASN A 571 24.88 3.01 4.02
C ASN A 571 23.64 2.94 3.13
N LEU A 572 23.88 2.97 1.82
CA LEU A 572 22.85 3.14 0.78
C LEU A 572 23.21 2.33 -0.47
N ALA A 573 22.60 1.16 -0.63
CA ALA A 573 22.60 0.42 -1.87
C ALA A 573 21.40 0.87 -2.72
N PHE A 574 21.59 1.94 -3.51
CA PHE A 574 20.56 2.44 -4.43
C PHE A 574 20.82 1.98 -5.87
N PHE A 575 19.87 1.28 -6.49
CA PHE A 575 19.92 0.91 -7.91
C PHE A 575 18.58 1.04 -8.62
N HIS A 576 18.65 1.37 -9.91
CA HIS A 576 17.50 1.39 -10.83
C HIS A 576 17.62 0.23 -11.84
N ILE A 577 16.52 -0.16 -12.49
CA ILE A 577 16.53 -1.21 -13.53
C ILE A 577 17.45 -0.91 -14.73
N GLU A 578 17.80 0.36 -14.99
CA GLU A 578 18.80 0.77 -16.00
C GLU A 578 20.21 1.00 -15.44
N SER A 579 20.45 0.72 -14.15
CA SER A 579 21.77 0.87 -13.51
C SER A 579 22.88 0.18 -14.33
N LEU A 580 24.01 0.87 -14.43
CA LEU A 580 25.22 0.28 -15.01
C LEU A 580 25.78 -0.78 -14.04
N PRO A 581 26.38 -1.88 -14.55
CA PRO A 581 27.19 -2.75 -13.70
C PRO A 581 28.37 -1.93 -13.16
N LEU A 582 28.62 -2.05 -11.86
CA LEU A 582 29.71 -1.32 -11.18
C LEU A 582 31.06 -2.04 -11.32
N ARG A 583 31.02 -3.34 -11.62
CA ARG A 583 32.15 -4.26 -11.65
C ARG A 583 32.01 -5.18 -12.87
N ALA A 584 33.12 -5.83 -13.26
CA ALA A 584 33.16 -6.79 -14.37
C ALA A 584 33.06 -8.26 -13.92
N ASP A 585 33.15 -8.54 -12.62
CA ASP A 585 33.21 -9.85 -11.97
C ASP A 585 31.81 -10.42 -11.60
N GLY A 586 30.76 -9.96 -12.27
CA GLY A 586 29.38 -10.36 -12.02
C GLY A 586 29.05 -11.82 -12.42
N PRO A 587 27.85 -12.32 -12.05
CA PRO A 587 27.36 -13.65 -12.41
C PRO A 587 27.56 -13.97 -13.89
N SER A 588 28.38 -14.99 -14.16
CA SER A 588 28.93 -15.24 -15.49
C SER A 588 27.87 -15.67 -16.51
N GLY A 589 28.02 -15.20 -17.75
CA GLY A 589 27.11 -15.51 -18.85
C GLY A 589 25.88 -14.60 -18.99
N TRP A 590 25.65 -13.60 -18.12
CA TRP A 590 24.56 -12.63 -18.34
C TRP A 590 24.90 -11.55 -19.37
N SER A 591 24.55 -11.80 -20.64
CA SER A 591 24.90 -10.97 -21.80
C SER A 591 23.75 -10.14 -22.39
N VAL A 592 22.55 -10.19 -21.79
CA VAL A 592 21.34 -9.58 -22.35
C VAL A 592 21.31 -8.06 -22.14
N ASP A 593 20.92 -7.29 -23.16
CA ASP A 593 20.83 -5.82 -23.11
C ASP A 593 19.80 -5.34 -22.06
N ARG A 594 20.32 -4.86 -20.92
CA ARG A 594 19.59 -4.21 -19.82
C ARG A 594 18.60 -3.15 -20.30
N ALA A 595 18.91 -2.40 -21.35
CA ALA A 595 18.03 -1.34 -21.86
C ALA A 595 16.79 -1.90 -22.57
N ARG A 596 16.82 -3.13 -23.11
CA ARG A 596 15.59 -3.80 -23.57
C ARG A 596 14.74 -4.27 -22.40
N ILE A 597 15.37 -4.86 -21.38
CA ILE A 597 14.69 -5.39 -20.19
C ILE A 597 13.98 -4.25 -19.45
N ALA A 598 14.66 -3.12 -19.27
CA ALA A 598 14.09 -1.91 -18.69
C ALA A 598 12.99 -1.25 -19.54
N ARG A 599 12.95 -1.52 -20.86
CA ARG A 599 11.88 -1.09 -21.79
C ARG A 599 10.76 -2.13 -21.97
N LEU A 600 10.80 -3.25 -21.26
CA LEU A 600 9.63 -4.12 -21.17
C LEU A 600 8.44 -3.35 -20.55
N ARG A 601 7.24 -3.69 -21.01
CA ARG A 601 5.98 -3.08 -20.55
C ARG A 601 5.80 -3.17 -19.04
N THR A 602 5.14 -2.17 -18.45
CA THR A 602 4.82 -2.07 -17.00
C THR A 602 3.37 -2.46 -16.68
N ASP A 603 2.64 -3.05 -17.63
CA ASP A 603 1.23 -3.37 -17.46
C ASP A 603 1.01 -4.70 -16.74
N LEU A 604 -0.23 -4.93 -16.26
CA LEU A 604 -0.63 -6.10 -15.48
C LEU A 604 -1.02 -7.30 -16.38
N ASP A 605 -0.38 -7.38 -17.54
CA ASP A 605 -0.55 -8.40 -18.57
C ASP A 605 0.27 -9.66 -18.23
N ALA A 606 0.01 -10.78 -18.91
CA ALA A 606 0.86 -11.96 -18.77
C ALA A 606 2.25 -11.73 -19.39
N PHE A 607 3.30 -12.18 -18.71
CA PHE A 607 4.69 -12.15 -19.19
C PHE A 607 5.12 -13.52 -19.69
N GLY A 608 5.77 -13.55 -20.86
CA GLY A 608 6.34 -14.74 -21.46
C GLY A 608 7.58 -15.24 -20.71
N GLU A 609 7.90 -16.53 -20.82
CA GLU A 609 8.95 -17.17 -20.01
C GLU A 609 10.32 -16.47 -20.16
N ILE A 610 10.74 -16.19 -21.39
CA ILE A 610 11.95 -15.39 -21.68
C ILE A 610 11.89 -14.00 -21.03
N GLU A 611 10.74 -13.33 -21.02
CA GLU A 611 10.60 -12.00 -20.40
C GLU A 611 10.71 -12.05 -18.87
N ARG A 612 10.13 -13.08 -18.25
CA ARG A 612 10.21 -13.31 -16.79
C ARG A 612 11.64 -13.64 -16.38
N ASN A 613 12.27 -14.56 -17.10
CA ASN A 613 13.64 -14.99 -16.82
C ASN A 613 14.63 -13.83 -16.98
N ALA A 614 14.44 -12.98 -18.00
CA ALA A 614 15.24 -11.77 -18.18
C ALA A 614 15.06 -10.74 -17.05
N LEU A 615 13.83 -10.53 -16.57
CA LEU A 615 13.57 -9.62 -15.45
C LEU A 615 14.18 -10.14 -14.14
N ILE A 616 14.01 -11.43 -13.83
CA ILE A 616 14.55 -12.06 -12.62
C ILE A 616 16.08 -12.02 -12.64
N ASN A 617 16.73 -12.45 -13.74
CA ASN A 617 18.19 -12.42 -13.84
C ASN A 617 18.74 -10.98 -13.80
N GLN A 618 18.10 -10.01 -14.46
CA GLN A 618 18.54 -8.61 -14.40
C GLN A 618 18.41 -8.04 -12.98
N GLY A 619 17.33 -8.35 -12.25
CA GLY A 619 17.17 -7.95 -10.85
C GLY A 619 18.25 -8.55 -9.94
N TYR A 620 18.53 -9.84 -10.13
CA TYR A 620 19.56 -10.59 -9.42
C TYR A 620 20.97 -10.02 -9.64
N VAL A 621 21.38 -9.81 -10.89
CA VAL A 621 22.70 -9.27 -11.25
C VAL A 621 22.85 -7.80 -10.81
N THR A 622 21.79 -7.00 -10.93
CA THR A 622 21.82 -5.60 -10.47
C THR A 622 21.94 -5.53 -8.94
N ALA A 623 21.23 -6.40 -8.22
CA ALA A 623 21.36 -6.52 -6.77
C ALA A 623 22.77 -6.99 -6.36
N ASP A 624 23.34 -8.00 -7.00
CA ASP A 624 24.68 -8.51 -6.64
C ASP A 624 25.74 -7.40 -6.68
N HIS A 625 25.85 -6.68 -7.81
CA HIS A 625 26.84 -5.61 -7.96
C HIS A 625 26.68 -4.50 -6.90
N TYR A 626 25.45 -4.06 -6.64
CA TYR A 626 25.21 -2.92 -5.73
C TYR A 626 25.22 -3.29 -4.25
N LEU A 627 24.87 -4.53 -3.90
CA LEU A 627 24.95 -5.02 -2.52
C LEU A 627 26.42 -5.34 -2.15
N ARG A 628 27.18 -5.96 -3.07
CA ARG A 628 28.64 -6.19 -2.90
C ARG A 628 29.42 -4.89 -2.75
N GLU A 629 29.03 -3.82 -3.46
CA GLU A 629 29.75 -2.54 -3.43
C GLU A 629 29.39 -1.65 -2.22
N PHE A 630 28.11 -1.56 -1.85
CA PHE A 630 27.64 -0.56 -0.87
C PHE A 630 27.24 -1.11 0.51
N LEU A 631 27.35 -2.42 0.74
CA LEU A 631 27.04 -3.06 2.03
C LEU A 631 28.11 -4.07 2.50
N THR A 632 29.35 -3.98 1.98
CA THR A 632 30.54 -4.69 2.48
C THR A 632 30.57 -4.76 4.01
N ASP A 633 30.40 -3.61 4.64
CA ASP A 633 30.66 -3.38 6.06
C ASP A 633 29.49 -3.83 6.96
N TYR A 634 28.32 -4.16 6.38
CA TYR A 634 27.11 -4.41 7.15
C TYR A 634 27.24 -5.65 8.06
N ASN A 635 28.02 -6.65 7.62
CA ASN A 635 28.23 -7.90 8.35
C ASN A 635 29.50 -7.90 9.24
N LEU A 636 30.36 -6.88 9.17
CA LEU A 636 31.54 -6.76 10.03
C LEU A 636 31.13 -6.45 11.47
N ARG A 637 31.62 -7.15 12.49
CA ARG A 637 31.35 -6.76 13.89
C ARG A 637 32.00 -5.41 14.23
N GLN A 638 31.64 -4.84 15.37
CA GLN A 638 32.40 -3.72 15.93
C GLN A 638 33.73 -4.28 16.45
N GLY A 639 34.84 -3.88 15.84
CA GLY A 639 36.20 -4.30 16.22
C GLY A 639 36.80 -5.46 15.40
N ASP A 640 36.02 -6.14 14.55
CA ASP A 640 36.59 -7.09 13.57
C ASP A 640 37.23 -6.27 12.43
N GLU A 641 38.55 -6.36 12.23
CA GLU A 641 39.19 -5.95 10.97
C GLU A 641 38.60 -6.75 9.81
N THR A 642 38.52 -6.17 8.61
CA THR A 642 38.07 -6.88 7.41
C THR A 642 39.03 -8.04 7.07
N PRO A 643 38.64 -9.31 7.21
CA PRO A 643 39.39 -10.38 6.60
C PRO A 643 38.95 -10.42 5.14
N GLU A 644 39.88 -10.11 4.23
CA GLU A 644 39.57 -9.91 2.81
C GLU A 644 38.74 -11.08 2.25
N GLY A 645 37.51 -10.79 1.82
CA GLY A 645 36.59 -11.76 1.25
C GLY A 645 35.73 -12.59 2.23
N ALA A 646 35.92 -12.55 3.56
CA ALA A 646 35.35 -13.56 4.49
C ALA A 646 33.83 -13.80 4.48
N TRP A 647 33.01 -12.85 4.00
CA TRP A 647 31.55 -13.02 3.83
C TRP A 647 31.09 -12.97 2.37
N TRP A 648 31.96 -12.52 1.46
CA TRP A 648 31.63 -12.19 0.07
C TRP A 648 32.37 -13.08 -0.94
N GLY A 649 33.35 -13.87 -0.50
CA GLY A 649 34.12 -14.85 -1.28
C GLY A 649 33.34 -16.11 -1.68
N PHE A 650 32.02 -16.01 -1.82
CA PHE A 650 31.25 -16.95 -2.62
C PHE A 650 31.45 -16.60 -4.09
N ASP A 651 31.85 -17.60 -4.89
CA ASP A 651 31.95 -17.53 -6.35
C ASP A 651 30.73 -16.84 -6.98
N PRO A 652 30.89 -16.16 -8.14
CA PRO A 652 29.77 -15.57 -8.88
C PRO A 652 28.68 -16.64 -9.12
N PRO A 653 27.53 -16.61 -8.43
CA PRO A 653 26.69 -17.78 -8.37
C PRO A 653 25.92 -18.00 -9.68
N ALA A 654 25.52 -19.23 -9.92
CA ALA A 654 24.69 -19.58 -11.07
C ALA A 654 23.39 -18.74 -11.05
N LEU A 655 23.09 -18.11 -12.19
CA LEU A 655 21.91 -17.26 -12.36
C LEU A 655 20.62 -18.03 -12.00
N PRO A 656 19.62 -17.39 -11.34
CA PRO A 656 18.36 -18.04 -10.96
C PRO A 656 17.57 -18.67 -12.13
N LYS A 657 17.87 -18.26 -13.36
CA LYS A 657 17.41 -18.86 -14.61
C LYS A 657 18.61 -19.01 -15.55
N PRO A 658 18.67 -20.08 -16.37
CA PRO A 658 19.76 -20.24 -17.33
C PRO A 658 19.80 -19.04 -18.30
N PRO A 659 21.00 -18.50 -18.61
CA PRO A 659 21.16 -17.48 -19.64
C PRO A 659 20.83 -18.07 -21.02
N PRO A 660 20.58 -17.22 -22.04
CA PRO A 660 20.51 -17.69 -23.43
C PRO A 660 21.82 -18.40 -23.83
N GLY A 661 21.71 -19.62 -24.36
CA GLY A 661 22.81 -20.24 -25.10
C GLY A 661 23.12 -19.45 -26.38
N GLN A 662 24.31 -19.65 -26.96
CA GLN A 662 24.76 -18.89 -28.15
C GLN A 662 23.74 -18.94 -29.31
N GLU A 663 23.11 -20.09 -29.55
CA GLU A 663 22.09 -20.27 -30.59
C GLU A 663 20.73 -19.60 -30.26
N ASP A 664 20.39 -19.47 -28.97
CA ASP A 664 19.08 -18.93 -28.51
C ASP A 664 19.12 -17.40 -28.33
N GLY A 665 20.31 -16.77 -28.39
CA GLY A 665 20.52 -15.34 -28.15
C GLY A 665 19.69 -14.43 -29.07
N GLU A 666 19.63 -14.74 -30.37
CA GLU A 666 18.77 -14.06 -31.34
C GLU A 666 17.28 -14.10 -30.95
N ARG A 667 16.83 -15.23 -30.42
CA ARG A 667 15.43 -15.47 -30.07
C ARG A 667 15.05 -14.67 -28.83
N TRP A 668 15.91 -14.66 -27.82
CA TRP A 668 15.75 -13.81 -26.64
C TRP A 668 15.71 -12.33 -27.02
N ASP A 669 16.68 -11.87 -27.78
CA ASP A 669 16.77 -10.48 -28.24
C ASP A 669 15.53 -10.05 -29.06
N ARG A 670 15.01 -10.94 -29.92
CA ARG A 670 13.78 -10.73 -30.69
C ARG A 670 12.52 -10.67 -29.81
N VAL A 671 12.39 -11.55 -28.82
CA VAL A 671 11.26 -11.53 -27.87
C VAL A 671 11.30 -10.26 -27.01
N LEU A 672 12.46 -9.91 -26.45
CA LEU A 672 12.63 -8.72 -25.60
C LEU A 672 12.43 -7.41 -26.39
N ARG A 673 12.90 -7.32 -27.64
CA ARG A 673 12.59 -6.20 -28.55
C ARG A 673 11.08 -5.94 -28.66
N PHE A 674 10.28 -6.99 -28.81
CA PHE A 674 8.82 -6.87 -28.98
C PHE A 674 8.01 -6.90 -27.67
N GLY A 675 8.60 -7.32 -26.54
CA GLY A 675 7.98 -7.30 -25.21
C GLY A 675 7.65 -5.90 -24.67
N SER A 676 8.29 -4.88 -25.23
CA SER A 676 7.93 -3.45 -25.07
C SER A 676 6.52 -3.10 -25.56
N ALA A 677 5.97 -3.84 -26.54
CA ALA A 677 4.72 -3.49 -27.20
C ALA A 677 3.48 -3.96 -26.40
N ARG A 678 2.54 -3.03 -26.17
CA ARG A 678 1.27 -3.32 -25.47
C ARG A 678 0.20 -4.01 -26.32
N PHE A 679 0.37 -4.06 -27.64
CA PHE A 679 -0.59 -4.60 -28.61
C PHE A 679 0.13 -5.34 -29.75
N PHE A 680 -0.56 -6.29 -30.40
CA PHE A 680 -0.10 -7.05 -31.57
C PHE A 680 1.26 -7.77 -31.42
N ARG A 681 1.70 -8.10 -30.19
CA ARG A 681 3.01 -8.74 -29.92
C ARG A 681 3.22 -10.02 -30.74
N ALA A 682 2.22 -10.89 -30.80
CA ALA A 682 2.31 -12.16 -31.52
C ALA A 682 2.48 -11.97 -33.04
N VAL A 683 1.82 -10.96 -33.62
CA VAL A 683 1.96 -10.59 -35.04
C VAL A 683 3.40 -10.10 -35.31
N LYS A 684 3.95 -9.26 -34.44
CA LYS A 684 5.36 -8.79 -34.54
C LYS A 684 6.39 -9.91 -34.42
N LEU A 685 6.09 -10.97 -33.67
CA LEU A 685 6.90 -12.19 -33.58
C LEU A 685 6.74 -13.14 -34.78
N LYS A 686 6.04 -12.73 -35.85
CA LYS A 686 5.71 -13.57 -37.02
C LYS A 686 4.95 -14.86 -36.67
N ALA A 687 4.15 -14.86 -35.60
CA ALA A 687 3.29 -16.00 -35.29
C ALA A 687 2.22 -16.13 -36.39
N ILE A 688 2.31 -17.20 -37.19
CA ILE A 688 1.54 -17.36 -38.43
C ILE A 688 0.02 -17.35 -38.18
N VAL A 689 -0.45 -18.05 -37.15
CA VAL A 689 -1.88 -18.11 -36.82
C VAL A 689 -2.45 -16.73 -36.42
N PRO A 690 -1.84 -15.95 -35.50
CA PRO A 690 -2.21 -14.55 -35.28
C PRO A 690 -2.13 -13.65 -36.51
N LEU A 691 -1.14 -13.83 -37.38
CA LEU A 691 -1.00 -13.06 -38.62
C LEU A 691 -2.16 -13.35 -39.57
N LEU A 692 -2.48 -14.63 -39.80
CA LEU A 692 -3.61 -15.07 -40.63
C LEU A 692 -4.95 -14.65 -40.02
N LEU A 693 -5.17 -14.82 -38.72
CA LEU A 693 -6.44 -14.46 -38.08
C LEU A 693 -6.63 -12.93 -37.94
N THR A 694 -5.55 -12.15 -37.79
CA THR A 694 -5.63 -10.68 -37.91
C THR A 694 -5.90 -10.28 -39.36
N GLY A 695 -5.25 -10.94 -40.34
CA GLY A 695 -5.50 -10.74 -41.76
C GLY A 695 -6.94 -11.04 -42.15
N VAL A 696 -7.49 -12.18 -41.70
CA VAL A 696 -8.90 -12.57 -41.90
C VAL A 696 -9.85 -11.62 -41.17
N PHE A 697 -9.56 -11.21 -39.92
CA PHE A 697 -10.39 -10.23 -39.22
C PHE A 697 -10.41 -8.87 -39.93
N VAL A 698 -9.26 -8.37 -40.38
CA VAL A 698 -9.16 -7.11 -41.14
C VAL A 698 -9.81 -7.26 -42.52
N ALA A 699 -9.64 -8.39 -43.20
CA ALA A 699 -10.30 -8.67 -44.46
C ALA A 699 -11.82 -8.77 -44.30
N LEU A 700 -12.34 -9.40 -43.24
CA LEU A 700 -13.77 -9.46 -42.93
C LEU A 700 -14.33 -8.10 -42.50
N ALA A 701 -13.56 -7.28 -41.78
CA ALA A 701 -13.95 -5.91 -41.43
C ALA A 701 -13.96 -4.98 -42.66
N LEU A 702 -13.00 -5.13 -43.57
CA LEU A 702 -12.95 -4.39 -44.84
C LEU A 702 -14.00 -4.89 -45.83
N LEU A 703 -14.21 -6.20 -45.96
CA LEU A 703 -15.32 -6.78 -46.73
C LEU A 703 -16.67 -6.37 -46.12
N GLY A 704 -16.78 -6.28 -44.80
CA GLY A 704 -17.95 -5.74 -44.11
C GLY A 704 -18.20 -4.27 -44.45
N LEU A 705 -17.16 -3.42 -44.38
CA LEU A 705 -17.25 -2.00 -44.76
C LEU A 705 -17.55 -1.80 -46.25
N VAL A 706 -16.93 -2.60 -47.13
CA VAL A 706 -17.18 -2.57 -48.58
C VAL A 706 -18.56 -3.14 -48.91
N TRP A 707 -19.03 -4.19 -48.22
CA TRP A 707 -20.38 -4.72 -48.38
C TRP A 707 -21.43 -3.70 -47.93
N VAL A 708 -21.27 -3.11 -46.74
CA VAL A 708 -22.11 -2.02 -46.22
C VAL A 708 -22.05 -0.76 -47.11
N GLY A 709 -20.94 -0.51 -47.81
CA GLY A 709 -20.81 0.62 -48.75
C GLY A 709 -21.40 0.37 -50.14
N VAL A 710 -21.13 -0.79 -50.74
CA VAL A 710 -21.64 -1.18 -52.07
C VAL A 710 -23.12 -1.52 -52.02
N HIS A 711 -23.54 -2.22 -50.97
CA HIS A 711 -24.93 -2.53 -50.70
C HIS A 711 -25.49 -1.50 -49.72
N PHE A 712 -25.14 -0.20 -49.77
CA PHE A 712 -25.58 0.74 -48.73
C PHE A 712 -27.11 0.83 -48.65
N ASP A 713 -27.78 1.04 -49.78
CA ASP A 713 -29.25 1.06 -49.84
C ASP A 713 -29.85 -0.32 -49.60
N GLU A 714 -29.20 -1.39 -50.06
CA GLU A 714 -29.64 -2.76 -49.80
C GLU A 714 -29.44 -3.21 -48.35
N THR A 715 -28.48 -2.62 -47.63
CA THR A 715 -28.14 -2.80 -46.22
C THR A 715 -29.02 -1.92 -45.36
N LEU A 716 -29.32 -0.69 -45.78
CA LEU A 716 -30.33 0.16 -45.16
C LEU A 716 -31.73 -0.47 -45.32
N ALA A 717 -31.99 -1.09 -46.46
CA ALA A 717 -33.16 -1.92 -46.71
C ALA A 717 -33.06 -3.32 -46.08
N TRP A 718 -31.89 -3.90 -45.80
CA TRP A 718 -31.77 -5.18 -45.08
C TRP A 718 -31.94 -4.95 -43.59
N VAL A 719 -31.31 -3.94 -43.00
CA VAL A 719 -31.63 -3.40 -41.68
C VAL A 719 -33.10 -2.99 -41.64
N GLY A 720 -33.64 -2.34 -42.67
CA GLY A 720 -35.07 -2.04 -42.79
C GLY A 720 -35.95 -3.30 -42.81
N ARG A 721 -35.59 -4.33 -43.60
CA ARG A 721 -36.26 -5.64 -43.70
C ARG A 721 -35.97 -6.56 -42.52
N ALA A 722 -35.00 -6.22 -41.66
CA ALA A 722 -34.64 -6.90 -40.41
C ALA A 722 -35.15 -6.13 -39.19
N VAL A 723 -35.53 -4.86 -39.32
CA VAL A 723 -36.28 -4.06 -38.32
C VAL A 723 -37.78 -4.24 -38.55
N ALA A 724 -38.25 -4.31 -39.80
CA ALA A 724 -39.54 -4.90 -40.19
C ALA A 724 -39.49 -6.45 -40.25
N GLY A 725 -38.29 -7.02 -40.08
CA GLY A 725 -38.04 -8.46 -39.93
C GLY A 725 -38.25 -8.85 -38.48
N LEU A 726 -37.46 -8.29 -37.56
CA LEU A 726 -37.80 -8.22 -36.14
C LEU A 726 -39.23 -7.72 -35.96
N GLY A 727 -39.70 -6.71 -36.69
CA GLY A 727 -41.07 -6.25 -36.61
C GLY A 727 -42.11 -7.34 -36.92
N ARG A 728 -41.86 -8.21 -37.92
CA ARG A 728 -42.74 -9.33 -38.25
C ARG A 728 -42.52 -10.58 -37.39
N THR A 729 -41.30 -10.88 -36.97
CA THR A 729 -41.00 -11.95 -36.01
C THR A 729 -41.52 -11.59 -34.62
N LEU A 730 -41.41 -10.32 -34.21
CA LEU A 730 -42.07 -9.75 -33.02
C LEU A 730 -43.58 -9.63 -33.23
N ALA A 731 -44.11 -9.60 -34.47
CA ALA A 731 -45.55 -9.65 -34.72
C ALA A 731 -46.13 -11.07 -34.62
N THR A 732 -45.46 -12.09 -35.18
CA THR A 732 -45.84 -13.50 -34.95
C THR A 732 -45.60 -13.90 -33.50
N ILE A 733 -44.47 -13.47 -32.89
CA ILE A 733 -44.26 -13.57 -31.46
C ILE A 733 -45.32 -12.75 -30.69
N SER A 734 -45.80 -11.58 -31.15
CA SER A 734 -46.88 -10.83 -30.46
C SER A 734 -48.24 -11.50 -30.58
N ALA A 735 -48.53 -12.18 -31.70
CA ALA A 735 -49.72 -13.00 -31.85
C ALA A 735 -49.68 -14.22 -30.92
N TRP A 736 -48.50 -14.83 -30.76
CA TRP A 736 -48.25 -15.85 -29.73
C TRP A 736 -48.30 -15.24 -28.31
N TRP A 737 -47.83 -13.99 -28.14
CA TRP A 737 -47.86 -13.20 -26.90
C TRP A 737 -49.21 -12.53 -26.59
N ALA A 738 -50.29 -13.00 -27.21
CA ALA A 738 -51.56 -13.09 -26.51
C ALA A 738 -51.40 -13.91 -25.20
N GLY A 739 -50.46 -14.87 -25.15
CA GLY A 739 -49.83 -15.39 -23.93
C GLY A 739 -48.42 -14.82 -23.72
N TRP A 740 -48.29 -13.77 -22.90
CA TRP A 740 -47.12 -12.87 -22.80
C TRP A 740 -45.76 -13.58 -22.53
N SER A 741 -44.50 -13.15 -22.87
CA SER A 741 -42.76 -11.41 -24.32
C SER A 741 -42.82 -9.80 -24.44
N LEU A 742 -41.91 -9.16 -23.69
CA LEU A 742 -41.23 -7.86 -23.76
C LEU A 742 -41.31 -6.92 -25.00
N GLY A 743 -41.60 -7.37 -26.22
CA GLY A 743 -41.41 -6.56 -27.44
C GLY A 743 -42.21 -5.24 -27.44
N TRP A 744 -43.49 -5.32 -27.06
CA TRP A 744 -44.38 -4.16 -26.97
C TRP A 744 -43.93 -3.17 -25.88
N MET A 745 -43.48 -3.68 -24.73
CA MET A 745 -42.93 -2.83 -23.66
C MET A 745 -41.65 -2.11 -24.08
N ALA A 746 -40.77 -2.74 -24.87
CA ALA A 746 -39.56 -2.10 -25.38
C ALA A 746 -39.87 -0.99 -26.40
N GLY A 747 -40.80 -1.23 -27.32
CA GLY A 747 -41.26 -0.25 -28.31
C GLY A 747 -41.94 0.96 -27.65
N VAL A 748 -42.93 0.71 -26.78
CA VAL A 748 -43.58 1.77 -26.00
C VAL A 748 -42.55 2.52 -25.15
N SER A 749 -41.62 1.85 -24.47
CA SER A 749 -40.58 2.51 -23.68
C SER A 749 -39.69 3.43 -24.53
N LEU A 750 -39.27 3.02 -25.74
CA LEU A 750 -38.44 3.87 -26.60
C LEU A 750 -39.18 5.12 -27.09
N VAL A 751 -40.48 4.99 -27.44
CA VAL A 751 -41.32 6.15 -27.78
C VAL A 751 -41.56 7.03 -26.56
N LEU A 752 -41.83 6.44 -25.38
CA LEU A 752 -41.92 7.18 -24.13
C LEU A 752 -40.62 7.90 -23.80
N ILE A 753 -39.45 7.31 -24.10
CA ILE A 753 -38.13 7.92 -23.87
C ILE A 753 -37.90 9.09 -24.81
N ALA A 754 -38.25 8.99 -26.10
CA ALA A 754 -38.19 10.13 -27.02
C ALA A 754 -39.10 11.28 -26.57
N VAL A 755 -40.36 10.96 -26.24
CA VAL A 755 -41.36 11.96 -25.78
C VAL A 755 -40.96 12.57 -24.44
N LEU A 756 -40.53 11.77 -23.46
CA LEU A 756 -40.07 12.26 -22.16
C LEU A 756 -38.74 13.03 -22.25
N TRP A 757 -37.89 12.79 -23.25
CA TRP A 757 -36.67 13.57 -23.47
C TRP A 757 -36.97 14.94 -24.08
N ILE A 758 -37.88 15.01 -25.06
CA ILE A 758 -38.39 16.27 -25.62
C ILE A 758 -39.12 17.07 -24.54
N LEU A 759 -40.02 16.42 -23.79
CA LEU A 759 -40.65 17.01 -22.62
C LEU A 759 -39.61 17.45 -21.60
N GLN A 760 -38.60 16.65 -21.24
CA GLN A 760 -37.56 17.06 -20.29
C GLN A 760 -36.85 18.35 -20.72
N GLY A 761 -36.56 18.53 -22.00
CA GLY A 761 -35.95 19.76 -22.53
C GLY A 761 -36.82 21.00 -22.34
N LEU A 762 -38.13 20.89 -22.59
CA LEU A 762 -39.11 21.97 -22.47
C LEU A 762 -39.58 22.21 -21.02
N TRP A 763 -39.68 21.14 -20.24
CA TRP A 763 -40.31 21.09 -18.92
C TRP A 763 -39.35 21.53 -17.82
N LYS A 764 -38.03 21.36 -17.98
CA LYS A 764 -37.06 21.84 -16.98
C LYS A 764 -37.13 23.36 -16.76
N PRO A 765 -37.10 24.20 -17.81
CA PRO A 765 -37.26 25.66 -17.66
C PRO A 765 -38.66 26.07 -17.21
N LEU A 766 -39.72 25.41 -17.72
CA LEU A 766 -41.11 25.71 -17.39
C LEU A 766 -41.44 25.38 -15.94
N LEU A 767 -41.21 24.14 -15.52
CA LEU A 767 -41.54 23.68 -14.16
C LEU A 767 -40.71 24.40 -13.10
N GLN A 768 -39.45 24.74 -13.37
CA GLN A 768 -38.63 25.49 -12.42
C GLN A 768 -39.20 26.90 -12.18
N ARG A 769 -39.55 27.63 -13.25
CA ARG A 769 -40.26 28.92 -13.18
C ARG A 769 -41.66 28.83 -12.55
N GLN A 770 -42.28 27.65 -12.55
CA GLN A 770 -43.59 27.43 -11.95
C GLN A 770 -43.49 27.07 -10.46
N ILE A 771 -42.55 26.20 -10.07
CA ILE A 771 -42.27 25.82 -8.68
C ILE A 771 -41.90 27.05 -7.83
N GLU A 772 -41.14 27.99 -8.39
CA GLU A 772 -40.79 29.28 -7.77
C GLU A 772 -42.01 30.18 -7.47
N ARG A 773 -43.18 29.93 -8.08
CA ARG A 773 -44.43 30.68 -7.86
C ARG A 773 -45.41 30.01 -6.89
N TRP A 774 -45.10 28.81 -6.39
CA TRP A 774 -46.03 28.03 -5.54
C TRP A 774 -45.71 28.17 -4.04
N PRO A 775 -46.73 28.12 -3.15
CA PRO A 775 -46.54 28.29 -1.71
C PRO A 775 -45.52 27.32 -1.08
N PRO A 776 -44.85 27.72 0.02
CA PRO A 776 -43.67 27.02 0.56
C PRO A 776 -43.74 25.49 0.77
N PRO A 777 -44.85 24.88 1.26
CA PRO A 777 -44.86 23.43 1.48
C PRO A 777 -44.83 22.61 0.18
N TRP A 778 -45.51 23.08 -0.87
CA TRP A 778 -45.64 22.35 -2.14
C TRP A 778 -44.35 22.39 -2.97
N ASN A 779 -43.66 23.52 -2.99
CA ASN A 779 -42.37 23.69 -3.66
C ASN A 779 -41.35 22.62 -3.19
N ARG A 780 -41.22 22.42 -1.86
CA ARG A 780 -40.29 21.43 -1.27
C ARG A 780 -40.62 19.99 -1.68
N TYR A 781 -41.91 19.63 -1.75
CA TYR A 781 -42.34 18.29 -2.18
C TYR A 781 -42.04 18.06 -3.66
N LEU A 782 -42.41 19.00 -4.54
CA LEU A 782 -42.19 18.90 -5.99
C LEU A 782 -40.69 18.88 -6.35
N ALA A 783 -39.89 19.72 -5.70
CA ALA A 783 -38.43 19.71 -5.85
C ALA A 783 -37.78 18.40 -5.38
N THR A 784 -38.42 17.66 -4.46
CA THR A 784 -37.96 16.34 -4.01
C THR A 784 -38.38 15.24 -5.00
N ALA A 785 -39.64 15.25 -5.45
CA ALA A 785 -40.13 14.34 -6.49
C ALA A 785 -39.32 14.44 -7.79
N GLY A 786 -38.98 15.66 -8.23
CA GLY A 786 -38.14 15.90 -9.41
C GLY A 786 -36.72 15.32 -9.29
N LYS A 787 -36.14 15.29 -8.08
CA LYS A 787 -34.85 14.63 -7.82
C LYS A 787 -34.94 13.11 -7.96
N TRP A 788 -36.01 12.49 -7.45
CA TRP A 788 -36.26 11.05 -7.59
C TRP A 788 -36.54 10.64 -9.04
N PHE A 789 -37.41 11.35 -9.75
CA PHE A 789 -37.68 11.10 -11.17
C PHE A 789 -36.41 11.24 -12.02
N GLY A 790 -35.65 12.33 -11.79
CA GLY A 790 -34.34 12.54 -12.41
C GLY A 790 -33.23 11.58 -11.96
N LEU A 791 -33.45 10.75 -10.93
CA LEU A 791 -32.54 9.66 -10.53
C LEU A 791 -32.92 8.37 -11.26
N GLY A 792 -34.20 7.97 -11.22
CA GLY A 792 -34.70 6.80 -11.93
C GLY A 792 -34.42 6.84 -13.43
N TRP A 793 -34.59 8.01 -14.05
CA TRP A 793 -34.26 8.25 -15.46
C TRP A 793 -32.78 8.01 -15.79
N ARG A 794 -31.88 8.45 -14.90
CA ARG A 794 -30.43 8.23 -15.04
C ARG A 794 -30.01 6.78 -14.84
N VAL A 795 -30.79 5.99 -14.09
CA VAL A 795 -30.60 4.54 -14.00
C VAL A 795 -31.06 3.86 -15.29
N LEU A 796 -32.30 4.16 -15.73
CA LEU A 796 -32.93 3.53 -16.91
C LEU A 796 -32.08 3.63 -18.19
N TRP A 797 -31.45 4.78 -18.42
CA TRP A 797 -30.68 5.01 -19.66
C TRP A 797 -29.22 4.57 -19.58
N ARG A 798 -28.66 4.41 -18.38
CA ARG A 798 -27.26 3.97 -18.20
C ARG A 798 -27.12 2.45 -18.24
N THR A 799 -28.10 1.69 -17.76
CA THR A 799 -27.97 0.22 -17.67
C THR A 799 -27.90 -0.49 -19.03
N PRO A 800 -28.64 -0.14 -20.10
CA PRO A 800 -28.51 -0.83 -21.39
C PRO A 800 -27.14 -0.56 -22.03
N PHE A 801 -26.68 0.70 -22.03
CA PHE A 801 -25.38 1.07 -22.56
C PHE A 801 -24.23 0.41 -21.77
N ALA A 802 -24.32 0.40 -20.44
CA ALA A 802 -23.33 -0.27 -19.59
C ALA A 802 -23.28 -1.78 -19.84
N LEU A 803 -24.41 -2.43 -20.12
CA LEU A 803 -24.46 -3.87 -20.45
C LEU A 803 -23.83 -4.15 -21.81
N VAL A 804 -24.16 -3.37 -22.84
CA VAL A 804 -23.55 -3.49 -24.18
C VAL A 804 -22.03 -3.26 -24.10
N LEU A 805 -21.58 -2.21 -23.42
CA LEU A 805 -20.16 -1.92 -23.24
C LEU A 805 -19.45 -3.03 -22.45
N ALA A 806 -20.09 -3.60 -21.42
CA ALA A 806 -19.55 -4.74 -20.68
C ALA A 806 -19.38 -5.99 -21.56
N LEU A 807 -20.34 -6.28 -22.44
CA LEU A 807 -20.26 -7.39 -23.41
C LEU A 807 -19.19 -7.15 -24.48
N VAL A 808 -19.04 -5.91 -24.98
CA VAL A 808 -17.97 -5.55 -25.94
C VAL A 808 -16.59 -5.70 -25.30
N LEU A 809 -16.40 -5.24 -24.05
CA LEU A 809 -15.13 -5.38 -23.32
C LEU A 809 -14.82 -6.85 -22.99
N MET A 810 -15.84 -7.66 -22.68
CA MET A 810 -15.70 -9.12 -22.51
C MET A 810 -15.29 -9.81 -23.81
N GLY A 811 -15.93 -9.48 -24.93
CA GLY A 811 -15.59 -10.00 -26.26
C GLY A 811 -14.15 -9.64 -26.65
N TYR A 812 -13.76 -8.38 -26.47
CA TYR A 812 -12.38 -7.93 -26.65
C TYR A 812 -11.40 -8.73 -25.77
N ALA A 813 -11.71 -8.93 -24.49
CA ALA A 813 -10.83 -9.67 -23.57
C ALA A 813 -10.65 -11.14 -23.98
N PHE A 814 -11.72 -11.79 -24.44
CA PHE A 814 -11.66 -13.18 -24.94
C PHE A 814 -10.84 -13.28 -26.24
N VAL A 815 -11.10 -12.40 -27.21
CA VAL A 815 -10.36 -12.31 -28.48
C VAL A 815 -8.88 -11.99 -28.23
N ASN A 816 -8.57 -11.10 -27.29
CA ASN A 816 -7.21 -10.75 -26.90
C ASN A 816 -6.46 -11.94 -26.26
N ASP A 817 -7.13 -12.71 -25.39
CA ASP A 817 -6.55 -13.93 -24.81
C ASP A 817 -6.18 -14.93 -25.91
N TRP A 818 -7.15 -15.25 -26.77
CA TRP A 818 -7.06 -16.36 -27.72
C TRP A 818 -6.19 -16.05 -28.95
N LEU A 819 -6.35 -14.86 -29.57
CA LEU A 819 -5.62 -14.50 -30.80
C LEU A 819 -4.21 -13.95 -30.54
N PHE A 820 -3.97 -13.28 -29.40
CA PHE A 820 -2.72 -12.54 -29.18
C PHE A 820 -1.92 -13.03 -27.98
N GLN A 821 -2.55 -13.26 -26.83
CA GLN A 821 -1.82 -13.66 -25.61
C GLN A 821 -1.38 -15.13 -25.65
N GLN A 822 -2.27 -16.08 -25.88
CA GLN A 822 -1.92 -17.52 -25.87
C GLN A 822 -0.86 -17.87 -26.93
N PRO A 823 -0.90 -17.35 -28.17
CA PRO A 823 0.17 -17.57 -29.15
C PRO A 823 1.48 -16.89 -28.77
N PHE A 824 1.44 -15.70 -28.17
CA PHE A 824 2.63 -15.01 -27.65
C PHE A 824 3.30 -15.83 -26.54
N LEU A 825 2.54 -16.29 -25.56
CA LEU A 825 3.05 -17.11 -24.45
C LEU A 825 3.70 -18.40 -24.97
N ARG A 826 3.06 -19.10 -25.92
CA ARG A 826 3.63 -20.29 -26.58
C ARG A 826 4.95 -19.98 -27.29
N ALA A 827 5.03 -18.90 -28.07
CA ALA A 827 6.25 -18.49 -28.77
C ALA A 827 7.40 -18.08 -27.83
N SER A 828 7.06 -17.57 -26.64
CA SER A 828 8.00 -17.07 -25.62
C SER A 828 8.57 -18.13 -24.68
N ARG A 829 8.15 -19.40 -24.78
CA ARG A 829 8.65 -20.50 -23.94
C ARG A 829 10.11 -20.80 -24.24
N VAL A 830 10.93 -21.05 -23.21
CA VAL A 830 12.28 -21.56 -23.42
C VAL A 830 12.17 -22.93 -24.11
N GLY A 831 13.10 -23.24 -25.02
CA GLY A 831 13.10 -24.54 -25.66
C GLY A 831 13.32 -25.63 -24.63
N LYS A 832 12.55 -26.73 -24.68
CA LYS A 832 13.13 -28.00 -24.22
C LYS A 832 14.31 -28.25 -25.17
N SER A 833 15.52 -28.33 -24.62
CA SER A 833 16.68 -28.78 -25.38
C SER A 833 16.28 -30.02 -26.19
N PRO A 834 16.52 -30.06 -27.51
CA PRO A 834 16.16 -31.21 -28.32
C PRO A 834 16.80 -32.42 -27.67
N LYS A 835 15.99 -33.45 -27.36
CA LYS A 835 16.47 -34.64 -26.64
C LYS A 835 17.72 -35.17 -27.34
N GLY A 836 18.88 -34.95 -26.73
CA GLY A 836 20.12 -35.56 -27.18
C GLY A 836 19.87 -37.05 -27.27
N THR A 837 20.04 -37.62 -28.46
CA THR A 837 19.83 -39.05 -28.68
C THR A 837 20.93 -39.81 -27.95
N ALA A 838 20.67 -40.10 -26.67
CA ALA A 838 21.45 -41.00 -25.84
C ALA A 838 21.32 -42.43 -26.39
N LYS A 839 21.95 -42.64 -27.54
CA LYS A 839 22.12 -43.94 -28.17
C LYS A 839 23.01 -44.74 -27.22
N GLN A 840 22.48 -45.84 -26.70
CA GLN A 840 23.19 -46.68 -25.73
C GLN A 840 24.54 -47.10 -26.30
N ALA A 841 25.60 -46.81 -25.54
CA ALA A 841 26.94 -47.34 -25.74
C ALA A 841 27.29 -48.23 -24.54
N SER A 842 26.45 -49.23 -24.28
CA SER A 842 26.84 -50.42 -23.54
C SER A 842 27.58 -51.37 -24.48
N ASP A 843 28.59 -52.06 -23.94
CA ASP A 843 29.44 -53.09 -24.56
C ASP A 843 30.74 -52.60 -25.23
N LYS A 844 31.78 -52.38 -24.41
CA LYS A 844 33.08 -53.10 -24.49
C LYS A 844 34.11 -52.60 -23.46
N SER A 845 34.07 -53.19 -22.26
CA SER A 845 35.24 -53.48 -21.41
C SER A 845 34.80 -54.47 -20.32
#